data_AF-A0A2S8X4L1-F1
#
_entry.id   AF-A0A2S8X4L1-F1
#
_cell.length_a   1.000
_cell.length_b   1.000
_cell.length_c   1.000
_cell.angle_alpha   90.00
_cell.angle_beta   90.00
_cell.angle_gamma   90.00
#
_symmetry.space_group_name_H-M   'P 1'
#
loop_
_entity.id
_entity.type
_entity.pdbx_description
1 polymer ?
#
loop_
_entity_poly.entity_id
_entity_poly.type
_entity_poly.pdbx_seq_one_letter_code
_entity_poly.pdbx_strand_id
1 'polypeptide(L)'
;MKHEQLAKDILSGVGGKQNINSVVHCATRLRFKLKNDNNAKTDELKNLPGVITVMQSGGQYQVVVGNEVSDVYKALLHVGNMNADEPVSTDESESSGKKESLLGQFIDLISGVFTPILGLLAATGMIKGFLSMFTSLEWLDPASGTYQLLNAAGDCLFYFFPIFLGYTAMKKFGGSPFLGMAIGASLVYPTLSGLSGGEPLYTLFTGTLFESPIHITFLGIPVILMSYSSSVIPIIIAAYFGAKVEAFFKKIIPSVVRTFLTPFFTILIVVPVTFLLIGPIATWASQLIGAGVSGIYDLSPLVTGIVVGGLWQVLVIFGLHWGIVPIMLLNLSTLKADPILAMMFAASFAQIGAVLGVMLKTKNTKLKSLGVPAFVSGIFGVTEPAIYGLTLPLKKPFIMSCIASATAGGIIGFAGSKMFVFASGIFGVPALISPTEGINYEFWMAMIATIIAFVLGFVLVYFVGFKDPANPEAAKQAPEPVKEEKAALEPNPNNRYEIASPMTGEVVPLQEINDATFAGEHMGKGIAIRPTSGRVVSPINGVVQTIYRTKHAIGLVDDQGVEILIHIGQDTVQLKGQHFTAHVKDGDRVSVGDLIVEFDLQAIIEAGYETVTPIIVTNTADYLDVVATTNREVQEKDKLVTVIG
;
A
#
# COMPACT_ATOMS: atom_id res chain seq x y z
N MET A 1 17.47 24.21 12.44
CA MET A 1 18.55 24.55 13.38
C MET A 1 18.29 24.06 14.81
N LYS A 2 17.41 24.66 15.64
CA LYS A 2 17.22 24.21 17.05
C LYS A 2 16.78 22.73 17.19
N HIS A 3 15.79 22.29 16.41
CA HIS A 3 15.31 20.88 16.45
C HIS A 3 16.23 19.89 15.74
N GLU A 4 17.04 20.32 14.77
CA GLU A 4 18.02 19.44 14.09
C GLU A 4 19.18 19.11 15.00
N GLN A 5 19.64 20.06 15.80
CA GLN A 5 20.67 19.81 16.81
C GLN A 5 20.12 18.86 17.87
N LEU A 6 18.94 19.14 18.42
CA LEU A 6 18.29 18.25 19.38
C LEU A 6 18.02 16.85 18.80
N ALA A 7 17.64 16.74 17.53
CA ALA A 7 17.46 15.45 16.86
C ALA A 7 18.77 14.69 16.66
N LYS A 8 19.87 15.37 16.32
CA LYS A 8 21.22 14.77 16.27
C LYS A 8 21.66 14.27 17.64
N ASP A 9 21.43 15.09 18.66
CA ASP A 9 21.82 14.77 20.04
C ASP A 9 20.97 13.61 20.59
N ILE A 10 19.66 13.58 20.28
CA ILE A 10 18.78 12.44 20.60
C ILE A 10 19.21 11.20 19.83
N LEU A 11 19.48 11.30 18.51
CA LEU A 11 19.90 10.17 17.69
C LEU A 11 21.21 9.57 18.20
N SER A 12 22.19 10.41 18.55
CA SER A 12 23.44 9.98 19.18
C SER A 12 23.20 9.37 20.55
N GLY A 13 22.37 10.02 21.37
CA GLY A 13 22.05 9.60 22.72
C GLY A 13 21.25 8.30 22.80
N VAL A 14 20.46 7.93 21.78
CA VAL A 14 19.79 6.61 21.72
C VAL A 14 20.66 5.52 21.07
N GLY A 15 21.95 5.78 20.82
CA GLY A 15 22.89 4.79 20.27
C GLY A 15 22.99 4.76 18.73
N GLY A 16 22.51 5.81 18.05
CA GLY A 16 22.56 5.96 16.60
C GLY A 16 21.44 5.23 15.85
N LYS A 17 21.37 5.44 14.52
CA LYS A 17 20.36 4.80 13.64
C LYS A 17 20.34 3.29 13.78
N GLN A 18 21.51 2.69 13.87
CA GLN A 18 21.73 1.26 14.00
C GLN A 18 21.07 0.65 15.24
N ASN A 19 20.86 1.43 16.30
CA ASN A 19 20.24 0.99 17.55
C ASN A 19 18.71 1.19 17.56
N ILE A 20 18.11 1.76 16.52
CA ILE A 20 16.67 2.01 16.43
C ILE A 20 16.03 0.96 15.53
N ASN A 21 15.10 0.16 16.06
CA ASN A 21 14.24 -0.72 15.26
C ASN A 21 13.08 0.05 14.62
N SER A 22 12.45 0.92 15.40
CA SER A 22 11.40 1.82 14.92
C SER A 22 11.31 3.02 15.85
N VAL A 23 10.94 4.16 15.29
CA VAL A 23 10.60 5.35 16.07
C VAL A 23 9.24 5.86 15.61
N VAL A 24 8.34 6.05 16.57
CA VAL A 24 7.05 6.71 16.37
C VAL A 24 6.94 7.85 17.37
N HIS A 25 5.95 8.72 17.22
CA HIS A 25 5.71 9.77 18.20
C HIS A 25 4.23 9.86 18.56
N CYS A 26 3.95 10.20 19.82
CA CYS A 26 2.63 10.64 20.25
C CYS A 26 2.60 12.16 20.39
N ALA A 27 1.67 12.72 21.17
CA ALA A 27 1.53 14.16 21.34
C ALA A 27 2.75 14.82 22.02
N THR A 28 3.46 14.11 22.91
CA THR A 28 4.53 14.68 23.74
C THR A 28 5.84 13.89 23.80
N ARG A 29 5.91 12.71 23.15
CA ARG A 29 7.03 11.77 23.32
C ARG A 29 7.43 11.10 22.01
N LEU A 30 8.72 10.93 21.83
CA LEU A 30 9.30 9.98 20.88
C LEU A 30 9.31 8.62 21.56
N ARG A 31 8.79 7.61 20.87
CA ARG A 31 8.74 6.22 21.33
C ARG A 31 9.65 5.42 20.43
N PHE A 32 10.82 5.09 20.95
CA PHE A 32 11.77 4.24 20.29
C PHE A 32 11.53 2.80 20.71
N LYS A 33 11.52 1.91 19.73
CA LYS A 33 11.83 0.51 19.95
C LYS A 33 13.31 0.38 19.63
N LEU A 34 14.16 0.32 20.64
CA LEU A 34 15.60 0.18 20.43
C LEU A 34 15.95 -1.29 20.26
N LYS A 35 17.13 -1.56 19.69
CA LYS A 35 17.73 -2.90 19.66
C LYS A 35 18.30 -3.26 21.03
N ASN A 36 18.96 -2.29 21.66
CA ASN A 36 19.49 -2.42 23.00
C ASN A 36 19.34 -1.08 23.73
N ASP A 37 18.58 -1.10 24.82
CA ASP A 37 18.32 0.06 25.65
C ASP A 37 19.58 0.54 26.40
N ASN A 38 20.56 -0.34 26.65
CA ASN A 38 21.82 0.02 27.32
C ASN A 38 22.76 0.84 26.43
N ASN A 39 22.57 0.77 25.10
CA ASN A 39 23.27 1.65 24.17
C ASN A 39 22.69 3.07 24.17
N ALA A 40 21.53 3.29 24.81
CA ALA A 40 20.99 4.61 25.02
C ALA A 40 21.57 5.24 26.29
N LYS A 41 22.16 6.41 26.12
CA LYS A 41 22.75 7.23 27.18
C LYS A 41 21.67 8.00 27.93
N THR A 42 20.90 7.27 28.72
CA THR A 42 19.68 7.76 29.37
C THR A 42 19.89 9.02 30.22
N ASP A 43 20.95 9.08 31.01
CA ASP A 43 21.21 10.24 31.86
C ASP A 43 21.77 11.44 31.08
N GLU A 44 22.48 11.21 29.97
CA GLU A 44 22.84 12.29 29.04
C GLU A 44 21.58 12.84 28.35
N LEU A 45 20.70 11.97 27.87
CA LEU A 45 19.45 12.35 27.21
C LEU A 45 18.50 13.13 28.14
N LYS A 46 18.40 12.78 29.42
CA LYS A 46 17.60 13.51 30.42
C LYS A 46 18.10 14.94 30.63
N ASN A 47 19.39 15.18 30.44
CA ASN A 47 20.03 16.47 30.66
C ASN A 47 20.10 17.33 29.37
N LEU A 48 19.60 16.82 28.23
CA LEU A 48 19.60 17.58 26.99
C LEU A 48 18.61 18.75 27.03
N PRO A 49 19.02 19.96 26.59
CA PRO A 49 18.12 21.11 26.47
C PRO A 49 16.96 20.81 25.50
N GLY A 50 15.74 20.67 26.02
CA GLY A 50 14.54 20.34 25.25
C GLY A 50 14.02 18.91 25.45
N VAL A 51 14.70 18.09 26.26
CA VAL A 51 14.16 16.83 26.79
C VAL A 51 13.65 17.09 28.22
N ILE A 52 12.38 16.81 28.46
CA ILE A 52 11.72 16.94 29.76
C ILE A 52 12.11 15.76 30.66
N THR A 53 12.06 14.55 30.11
CA THR A 53 12.46 13.33 30.81
C THR A 53 12.65 12.19 29.82
N VAL A 54 13.27 11.11 30.27
CA VAL A 54 13.37 9.85 29.53
C VAL A 54 12.87 8.74 30.42
N MET A 55 12.01 7.90 29.89
CA MET A 55 11.39 6.80 30.63
C MET A 55 11.20 5.58 29.75
N GLN A 56 11.30 4.40 30.35
CA GLN A 56 10.98 3.14 29.71
C GLN A 56 9.62 2.67 30.22
N SER A 57 8.67 2.45 29.31
CA SER A 57 7.33 2.01 29.67
C SER A 57 6.72 1.22 28.51
N GLY A 58 6.17 0.04 28.81
CA GLY A 58 5.55 -0.85 27.82
C GLY A 58 6.51 -1.36 26.74
N GLY A 59 7.77 -1.68 27.11
CA GLY A 59 8.79 -2.17 26.16
C GLY A 59 9.26 -1.13 25.14
N GLN A 60 9.05 0.16 25.42
CA GLN A 60 9.49 1.27 24.56
C GLN A 60 10.34 2.24 25.36
N TYR A 61 11.45 2.67 24.75
CA TYR A 61 12.31 3.72 25.24
C TYR A 61 11.73 5.08 24.83
N GLN A 62 11.27 5.89 25.79
CA GLN A 62 10.51 7.11 25.51
C GLN A 62 11.29 8.35 25.88
N VAL A 63 11.57 9.20 24.90
CA VAL A 63 12.14 10.54 25.11
C VAL A 63 11.01 11.55 25.11
N VAL A 64 10.75 12.17 26.26
CA VAL A 64 9.67 13.15 26.45
C VAL A 64 10.22 14.52 26.07
N VAL A 65 9.79 15.03 24.92
CA VAL A 65 10.20 16.34 24.38
C VAL A 65 9.14 17.42 24.70
N GLY A 66 7.89 17.00 24.92
CA GLY A 66 6.76 17.91 25.05
C GLY A 66 6.11 18.23 23.70
N ASN A 67 5.41 19.35 23.60
CA ASN A 67 4.55 19.66 22.44
C ASN A 67 5.33 19.87 21.11
N GLU A 68 6.66 19.93 21.15
CA GLU A 68 7.54 20.06 19.97
C GLU A 68 7.95 18.70 19.38
N VAL A 69 7.46 17.58 19.93
CA VAL A 69 7.93 16.24 19.58
C VAL A 69 7.76 15.85 18.11
N SER A 70 6.72 16.37 17.43
CA SER A 70 6.51 16.09 16.01
C SER A 70 7.57 16.76 15.12
N ASP A 71 8.05 17.94 15.51
CA ASP A 71 9.10 18.65 14.77
C ASP A 71 10.46 18.00 15.02
N VAL A 72 10.72 17.53 16.25
CA VAL A 72 11.92 16.75 16.58
C VAL A 72 11.89 15.38 15.91
N TYR A 73 10.73 14.73 15.80
CA TYR A 73 10.57 13.49 15.06
C TYR A 73 10.94 13.65 13.58
N LYS A 74 10.40 14.68 12.91
CA LYS A 74 10.73 14.97 11.50
C LYS A 74 12.21 15.28 11.31
N ALA A 75 12.80 16.07 12.22
CA ALA A 75 14.22 16.34 12.21
C ALA A 75 15.05 15.08 12.43
N LEU A 76 14.61 14.16 13.29
CA LEU A 76 15.27 12.89 13.57
C LEU A 76 15.20 11.92 12.38
N LEU A 77 14.06 11.85 11.69
CA LEU A 77 13.93 11.11 10.44
C LEU A 77 14.87 11.66 9.35
N HIS A 78 14.93 12.98 9.21
CA HIS A 78 15.79 13.63 8.21
C HIS A 78 17.29 13.45 8.53
N VAL A 79 17.70 13.67 9.79
CA VAL A 79 19.09 13.48 10.25
C VAL A 79 19.51 12.01 10.19
N GLY A 80 18.59 11.09 10.48
CA GLY A 80 18.83 9.65 10.47
C GLY A 80 18.64 8.97 9.12
N ASN A 81 18.23 9.70 8.08
CA ASN A 81 17.81 9.14 6.78
C ASN A 81 16.83 7.96 6.96
N MET A 82 15.78 8.15 7.76
CA MET A 82 14.76 7.14 8.08
C MET A 82 13.41 7.54 7.48
N ASN A 83 12.64 6.58 6.95
CA ASN A 83 11.26 6.81 6.50
C ASN A 83 10.27 6.56 7.64
N ALA A 84 9.19 7.34 7.69
CA ALA A 84 8.10 7.10 8.64
C ALA A 84 7.34 5.82 8.24
N ASP A 85 7.20 4.87 9.17
CA ASP A 85 6.46 3.60 9.08
C ASP A 85 7.10 2.40 8.33
N GLU A 86 8.42 2.36 8.08
CA GLU A 86 9.08 1.13 7.58
C GLU A 86 9.90 0.41 8.67
N PRO A 87 9.78 -0.92 8.82
CA PRO A 87 10.85 -1.69 9.45
C PRO A 87 12.10 -1.57 8.59
N VAL A 88 13.23 -1.20 9.20
CA VAL A 88 14.50 -0.95 8.51
C VAL A 88 14.98 -2.26 7.87
N SER A 89 14.74 -2.40 6.58
CA SER A 89 15.51 -3.32 5.73
C SER A 89 16.68 -2.54 5.16
N THR A 90 17.89 -3.03 5.44
CA THR A 90 19.11 -2.58 4.79
C THR A 90 19.14 -3.14 3.37
N ASP A 91 18.65 -2.36 2.42
CA ASP A 91 19.05 -2.42 1.02
C ASP A 91 18.75 -1.06 0.37
N GLU A 92 19.49 -0.02 0.79
CA GLU A 92 19.72 1.13 -0.08
C GLU A 92 20.72 0.67 -1.15
N SER A 93 20.21 0.09 -2.23
CA SER A 93 20.94 0.16 -3.49
C SER A 93 20.99 1.63 -3.88
N GLU A 94 22.19 2.22 -3.86
CA GLU A 94 22.50 3.50 -4.46
C GLU A 94 21.85 3.60 -5.85
N SER A 95 20.76 4.35 -5.98
CA SER A 95 20.34 4.81 -7.30
C SER A 95 21.23 6.01 -7.66
N SER A 96 22.33 5.68 -8.32
CA SER A 96 23.16 6.60 -9.09
C SER A 96 22.32 7.69 -9.76
N GLY A 97 22.76 8.94 -9.66
CA GLY A 97 22.05 10.13 -10.11
C GLY A 97 21.72 10.17 -11.61
N LYS A 98 20.62 9.53 -12.00
CA LYS A 98 19.88 9.88 -13.21
C LYS A 98 18.69 10.71 -12.78
N LYS A 99 18.63 11.97 -13.24
CA LYS A 99 17.40 12.77 -13.17
C LYS A 99 16.28 11.94 -13.77
N GLU A 100 15.38 11.43 -12.94
CA GLU A 100 14.20 10.74 -13.44
C GLU A 100 13.45 11.69 -14.36
N SER A 101 13.10 11.19 -15.55
CA SER A 101 12.25 11.92 -16.50
C SER A 101 10.98 12.42 -15.79
N LEU A 102 10.44 13.57 -16.20
CA LEU A 102 9.20 14.13 -15.63
C LEU A 102 8.05 13.11 -15.62
N LEU A 103 7.96 12.27 -16.67
CA LEU A 103 7.01 11.17 -16.74
C LEU A 103 7.25 10.09 -15.67
N GLY A 104 8.52 9.82 -15.33
CA GLY A 104 8.89 8.92 -14.24
C GLY A 104 8.35 9.42 -12.90
N GLN A 105 8.68 10.66 -12.54
CA GLN A 105 8.22 11.29 -11.30
C GLN A 105 6.69 11.35 -11.20
N PHE A 106 6.00 11.61 -12.32
CA PHE A 106 4.54 11.58 -12.38
C PHE A 106 3.98 10.17 -12.12
N ILE A 107 4.54 9.15 -12.77
CA ILE A 107 4.09 7.76 -12.57
C ILE A 107 4.38 7.31 -11.16
N ASP A 108 5.52 7.69 -10.58
CA ASP A 108 5.85 7.36 -9.20
C ASP A 108 4.90 8.06 -8.25
N LEU A 109 4.56 9.34 -8.50
CA LEU A 109 3.52 10.08 -7.80
C LEU A 109 2.21 9.29 -7.79
N ILE A 110 1.63 9.02 -8.96
CA ILE A 110 0.37 8.31 -9.12
C ILE A 110 0.42 6.92 -8.47
N SER A 111 1.47 6.15 -8.74
CA SER A 111 1.61 4.79 -8.19
C SER A 111 1.59 4.80 -6.65
N GLY A 112 2.30 5.73 -6.00
CA GLY A 112 2.28 5.79 -4.53
C GLY A 112 0.97 6.30 -3.94
N VAL A 113 0.16 7.08 -4.67
CA VAL A 113 -1.18 7.49 -4.22
C VAL A 113 -2.19 6.35 -4.37
N PHE A 114 -2.12 5.58 -5.47
CA PHE A 114 -3.08 4.51 -5.76
C PHE A 114 -2.75 3.16 -5.12
N THR A 115 -1.47 2.86 -4.87
CA THR A 115 -1.04 1.56 -4.31
C THR A 115 -1.82 1.14 -3.05
N PRO A 116 -2.07 2.03 -2.06
CA PRO A 116 -2.81 1.66 -0.86
C PRO A 116 -4.28 1.27 -1.10
N ILE A 117 -4.87 1.65 -2.24
CA ILE A 117 -6.29 1.42 -2.55
C ILE A 117 -6.52 0.40 -3.67
N LEU A 118 -5.49 -0.23 -4.21
CA LEU A 118 -5.62 -1.14 -5.37
C LEU A 118 -6.55 -2.34 -5.10
N GLY A 119 -6.48 -2.93 -3.90
CA GLY A 119 -7.36 -4.04 -3.53
C GLY A 119 -8.83 -3.61 -3.49
N LEU A 120 -9.10 -2.44 -2.91
CA LEU A 120 -10.44 -1.86 -2.89
C LEU A 120 -10.92 -1.52 -4.30
N LEU A 121 -10.05 -0.96 -5.14
CA LEU A 121 -10.34 -0.62 -6.54
C LEU A 121 -10.72 -1.84 -7.37
N ALA A 122 -10.01 -2.96 -7.19
CA ALA A 122 -10.35 -4.22 -7.82
C ALA A 122 -11.73 -4.74 -7.37
N ALA A 123 -12.02 -4.71 -6.06
CA ALA A 123 -13.29 -5.18 -5.53
C ALA A 123 -14.48 -4.35 -6.03
N THR A 124 -14.40 -3.02 -5.90
CA THR A 124 -15.47 -2.11 -6.33
C THR A 124 -15.65 -2.12 -7.85
N GLY A 125 -14.55 -2.23 -8.61
CA GLY A 125 -14.61 -2.34 -10.06
C GLY A 125 -15.26 -3.64 -10.55
N MET A 126 -15.01 -4.78 -9.87
CA MET A 126 -15.70 -6.03 -10.16
C MET A 126 -17.20 -5.95 -9.86
N ILE A 127 -17.59 -5.34 -8.73
CA ILE A 127 -19.00 -5.14 -8.39
C ILE A 127 -19.71 -4.35 -9.48
N LYS A 128 -19.14 -3.22 -9.92
CA LYS A 128 -19.70 -2.42 -11.02
C LYS A 128 -19.81 -3.22 -12.31
N GLY A 129 -18.79 -4.02 -12.63
CA GLY A 129 -18.78 -4.85 -13.82
C GLY A 129 -19.89 -5.90 -13.82
N PHE A 130 -20.04 -6.66 -12.73
CA PHE A 130 -21.13 -7.62 -12.60
C PHE A 130 -22.50 -6.96 -12.54
N LEU A 131 -22.60 -5.79 -11.91
CA LEU A 131 -23.87 -5.06 -11.85
C LEU A 131 -24.30 -4.59 -13.24
N SER A 132 -23.37 -4.09 -14.05
CA SER A 132 -23.61 -3.76 -15.45
C SER A 132 -24.06 -4.99 -16.26
N MET A 133 -23.53 -6.18 -15.93
CA MET A 133 -23.99 -7.43 -16.53
C MET A 133 -25.41 -7.81 -16.11
N PHE A 134 -25.71 -7.76 -14.81
CA PHE A 134 -27.04 -8.13 -14.32
C PHE A 134 -28.13 -7.21 -14.85
N THR A 135 -27.87 -5.91 -14.99
CA THR A 135 -28.83 -4.98 -15.60
C THR A 135 -28.98 -5.20 -17.09
N SER A 136 -27.88 -5.42 -17.82
CA SER A 136 -27.93 -5.63 -19.28
C SER A 136 -28.60 -6.96 -19.67
N LEU A 137 -28.54 -7.98 -18.81
CA LEU A 137 -29.24 -9.26 -18.99
C LEU A 137 -30.69 -9.22 -18.44
N GLU A 138 -31.15 -8.07 -17.96
CA GLU A 138 -32.45 -7.89 -17.31
C GLU A 138 -32.69 -8.80 -16.08
N TRP A 139 -31.61 -9.31 -15.47
CA TRP A 139 -31.67 -10.10 -14.24
C TRP A 139 -31.92 -9.23 -13.01
N LEU A 140 -31.56 -7.95 -13.11
CA LEU A 140 -31.73 -6.99 -12.03
C LEU A 140 -32.25 -5.65 -12.58
N ASP A 141 -33.41 -5.24 -12.09
CA ASP A 141 -33.99 -3.94 -12.40
C ASP A 141 -33.18 -2.81 -11.74
N PRO A 142 -32.68 -1.81 -12.50
CA PRO A 142 -32.02 -0.63 -11.95
C PRO A 142 -32.86 0.17 -10.92
N ALA A 143 -34.19 0.07 -10.97
CA ALA A 143 -35.08 0.68 -9.99
C ALA A 143 -35.18 -0.12 -8.67
N SER A 144 -34.73 -1.37 -8.65
CA SER A 144 -34.81 -2.22 -7.46
C SER A 144 -33.88 -1.75 -6.34
N GLY A 145 -34.31 -1.90 -5.08
CA GLY A 145 -33.48 -1.59 -3.92
C GLY A 145 -32.17 -2.39 -3.88
N THR A 146 -32.20 -3.63 -4.38
CA THR A 146 -31.00 -4.48 -4.52
C THR A 146 -29.98 -3.86 -5.46
N TYR A 147 -30.40 -3.39 -6.65
CA TYR A 147 -29.51 -2.66 -7.55
C TYR A 147 -28.95 -1.42 -6.89
N GLN A 148 -29.79 -0.61 -6.24
CA GLN A 148 -29.36 0.65 -5.64
C GLN A 148 -28.28 0.44 -4.56
N LEU A 149 -28.44 -0.60 -3.71
CA LEU A 149 -27.44 -0.94 -2.69
C LEU A 149 -26.14 -1.50 -3.29
N LEU A 150 -26.23 -2.40 -4.28
CA LEU A 150 -25.05 -2.94 -4.95
C LEU A 150 -24.32 -1.88 -5.78
N ASN A 151 -25.06 -0.98 -6.43
CA ASN A 151 -24.51 0.16 -7.14
C ASN A 151 -23.76 1.07 -6.18
N ALA A 152 -24.35 1.40 -5.02
CA ALA A 152 -23.66 2.17 -4.00
C ALA A 152 -22.38 1.48 -3.52
N ALA A 153 -22.40 0.16 -3.31
CA ALA A 153 -21.21 -0.61 -2.93
C ALA A 153 -20.11 -0.58 -4.00
N GLY A 154 -20.47 -0.72 -5.28
CA GLY A 154 -19.53 -0.65 -6.40
C GLY A 154 -19.04 0.77 -6.70
N ASP A 155 -19.89 1.78 -6.52
CA ASP A 155 -19.58 3.16 -6.89
C ASP A 155 -18.92 3.95 -5.77
N CYS A 156 -18.99 3.50 -4.51
CA CYS A 156 -18.49 4.25 -3.36
C CYS A 156 -17.03 4.70 -3.51
N LEU A 157 -16.13 3.84 -3.99
CA LEU A 157 -14.74 4.23 -4.17
C LEU A 157 -14.59 5.26 -5.30
N PHE A 158 -15.24 5.03 -6.44
CA PHE A 158 -15.10 5.86 -7.64
C PHE A 158 -15.69 7.25 -7.39
N TYR A 159 -16.94 7.31 -6.92
CA TYR A 159 -17.60 8.57 -6.62
C TYR A 159 -16.82 9.38 -5.59
N PHE A 160 -16.38 8.73 -4.50
CA PHE A 160 -15.64 9.36 -3.41
C PHE A 160 -14.11 9.29 -3.59
N PHE A 161 -13.59 9.12 -4.81
CA PHE A 161 -12.15 9.12 -5.07
C PHE A 161 -11.42 10.30 -4.41
N PRO A 162 -11.96 11.54 -4.45
CA PRO A 162 -11.35 12.65 -3.72
C PRO A 162 -11.10 12.40 -2.24
N ILE A 163 -11.96 11.66 -1.54
CA ILE A 163 -11.78 11.38 -0.11
C ILE A 163 -10.61 10.41 0.11
N PHE A 164 -10.62 9.28 -0.60
CA PHE A 164 -9.60 8.22 -0.46
C PHE A 164 -8.23 8.67 -0.99
N LEU A 165 -8.21 9.39 -2.12
CA LEU A 165 -6.98 9.94 -2.69
C LEU A 165 -6.46 11.11 -1.87
N GLY A 166 -7.33 11.90 -1.24
CA GLY A 166 -6.92 12.95 -0.30
C GLY A 166 -6.10 12.37 0.86
N TYR A 167 -6.54 11.25 1.43
CA TYR A 167 -5.80 10.54 2.49
C TYR A 167 -4.41 10.09 2.01
N THR A 168 -4.37 9.35 0.90
CA THR A 168 -3.14 8.72 0.40
C THR A 168 -2.16 9.76 -0.15
N ALA A 169 -2.65 10.80 -0.83
CA ALA A 169 -1.85 11.91 -1.31
C ALA A 169 -1.26 12.74 -0.16
N MET A 170 -2.04 13.06 0.88
CA MET A 170 -1.49 13.77 2.05
C MET A 170 -0.40 12.94 2.74
N LYS A 171 -0.62 11.63 2.91
CA LYS A 171 0.42 10.73 3.46
C LYS A 171 1.68 10.79 2.61
N LYS A 172 1.54 10.75 1.28
CA LYS A 172 2.66 10.82 0.34
C LYS A 172 3.42 12.15 0.39
N PHE A 173 2.74 13.26 0.59
CA PHE A 173 3.36 14.59 0.67
C PHE A 173 3.81 14.97 2.09
N GLY A 174 3.69 14.09 3.08
CA GLY A 174 4.09 14.33 4.47
C GLY A 174 3.14 15.23 5.27
N GLY A 175 1.90 15.39 4.80
CA GLY A 175 0.81 16.08 5.49
C GLY A 175 -0.07 15.13 6.32
N SER A 176 -1.03 15.68 7.05
CA SER A 176 -2.00 14.91 7.84
C SER A 176 -3.06 14.23 6.96
N PRO A 177 -3.19 12.89 6.98
CA PRO A 177 -4.11 12.19 6.07
C PRO A 177 -5.59 12.58 6.21
N PHE A 178 -6.09 12.74 7.45
CA PHE A 178 -7.48 13.16 7.69
C PHE A 178 -7.79 14.57 7.19
N LEU A 179 -6.79 15.45 7.12
CA LEU A 179 -6.93 16.78 6.53
C LEU A 179 -7.15 16.67 5.02
N GLY A 180 -6.46 15.74 4.37
CA GLY A 180 -6.67 15.39 2.97
C GLY A 180 -8.06 14.81 2.70
N MET A 181 -8.55 13.93 3.59
CA MET A 181 -9.93 13.44 3.51
C MET A 181 -10.95 14.56 3.61
N ALA A 182 -10.74 15.53 4.51
CA ALA A 182 -11.64 16.68 4.67
C ALA A 182 -11.66 17.57 3.41
N ILE A 183 -10.49 17.84 2.82
CA ILE A 183 -10.37 18.55 1.54
C ILE A 183 -11.09 17.75 0.43
N GLY A 184 -10.85 16.45 0.34
CA GLY A 184 -11.54 15.57 -0.61
C GLY A 184 -13.05 15.57 -0.43
N ALA A 185 -13.55 15.50 0.80
CA ALA A 185 -14.97 15.51 1.13
C ALA A 185 -15.63 16.85 0.72
N SER A 186 -14.91 17.96 0.85
CA SER A 186 -15.41 19.27 0.38
C SER A 186 -15.62 19.31 -1.14
N LEU A 187 -14.76 18.63 -1.93
CA LEU A 187 -14.88 18.60 -3.38
C LEU A 187 -16.12 17.83 -3.85
N VAL A 188 -16.52 16.80 -3.10
CA VAL A 188 -17.69 15.97 -3.38
C VAL A 188 -18.88 16.29 -2.47
N TYR A 189 -18.90 17.49 -1.89
CA TYR A 189 -19.99 17.90 -1.00
C TYR A 189 -21.30 17.99 -1.79
N PRO A 190 -22.35 17.22 -1.42
CA PRO A 190 -23.55 17.07 -2.25
C PRO A 190 -24.25 18.39 -2.59
N THR A 191 -24.28 19.33 -1.65
CA THR A 191 -24.91 20.65 -1.88
C THR A 191 -24.19 21.43 -2.99
N LEU A 192 -22.85 21.38 -3.07
CA LEU A 192 -22.12 22.06 -4.14
C LEU A 192 -22.38 21.42 -5.51
N SER A 193 -22.52 20.10 -5.55
CA SER A 193 -22.86 19.39 -6.78
C SER A 193 -24.26 19.79 -7.27
N GLY A 194 -25.24 19.89 -6.36
CA GLY A 194 -26.60 20.30 -6.68
C GLY A 194 -26.73 21.74 -7.20
N LEU A 195 -25.86 22.66 -6.78
CA LEU A 195 -25.88 24.06 -7.23
C LEU A 195 -25.62 24.19 -8.74
N SER A 196 -24.83 23.30 -9.33
CA SER A 196 -24.49 23.34 -10.76
C SER A 196 -25.65 23.01 -11.71
N GLY A 197 -26.76 22.47 -11.19
CA GLY A 197 -27.97 22.18 -11.97
C GLY A 197 -29.05 23.25 -11.89
N GLY A 198 -28.83 24.34 -11.14
CA GLY A 198 -29.76 25.47 -11.05
C GLY A 198 -29.53 26.51 -12.16
N GLU A 199 -30.34 27.57 -12.14
CA GLU A 199 -30.10 28.73 -13.01
C GLU A 199 -28.81 29.48 -12.56
N PRO A 200 -27.90 29.83 -13.49
CA PRO A 200 -26.71 30.59 -13.15
C PRO A 200 -27.06 32.02 -12.74
N LEU A 201 -26.31 32.56 -11.78
CA LEU A 201 -26.40 33.96 -11.34
C LEU A 201 -26.05 34.93 -12.49
N TYR A 202 -25.01 34.57 -13.23
CA TYR A 202 -24.54 35.21 -14.46
C TYR A 202 -23.52 34.28 -15.13
N THR A 203 -23.17 34.57 -16.37
CA THR A 203 -22.18 33.81 -17.13
C THR A 203 -20.93 34.66 -17.32
N LEU A 204 -19.76 34.11 -17.02
CA LEU A 204 -18.48 34.72 -17.36
C LEU A 204 -18.05 34.31 -18.77
N PHE A 205 -17.36 35.21 -19.45
CA PHE A 205 -16.77 34.99 -20.76
C PHE A 205 -17.79 34.52 -21.83
N THR A 206 -19.03 35.02 -21.73
CA THR A 206 -20.12 34.71 -22.68
C THR A 206 -19.67 34.90 -24.13
N GLY A 207 -19.94 33.91 -24.97
CA GLY A 207 -19.55 33.92 -26.38
C GLY A 207 -18.09 33.55 -26.65
N THR A 208 -17.34 33.09 -25.64
CA THR A 208 -15.98 32.56 -25.81
C THR A 208 -15.92 31.06 -25.51
N LEU A 209 -14.82 30.41 -25.90
CA LEU A 209 -14.57 28.99 -25.57
C LEU A 209 -14.44 28.71 -24.05
N PHE A 210 -14.32 29.76 -23.24
CA PHE A 210 -14.20 29.67 -21.78
C PHE A 210 -15.49 30.08 -21.06
N GLU A 211 -16.61 30.10 -21.79
CA GLU A 211 -17.92 30.42 -21.22
C GLU A 211 -18.18 29.56 -19.98
N SER A 212 -18.45 30.22 -18.86
CA SER A 212 -18.50 29.61 -17.54
C SER A 212 -19.72 30.12 -16.77
N PRO A 213 -20.79 29.32 -16.62
CA PRO A 213 -21.97 29.70 -15.84
C PRO A 213 -21.64 29.71 -14.34
N ILE A 214 -21.88 30.83 -13.68
CA ILE A 214 -21.55 31.03 -12.26
C ILE A 214 -22.80 30.84 -11.41
N HIS A 215 -22.73 29.85 -10.50
CA HIS A 215 -23.84 29.51 -9.60
C HIS A 215 -23.60 29.96 -8.15
N ILE A 216 -22.34 30.23 -7.80
CA ILE A 216 -21.96 30.66 -6.45
C ILE A 216 -20.77 31.63 -6.51
N THR A 217 -20.69 32.49 -5.48
CA THR A 217 -19.54 33.37 -5.26
C THR A 217 -18.91 33.12 -3.89
N PHE A 218 -17.60 33.31 -3.79
CA PHE A 218 -16.87 33.29 -2.53
C PHE A 218 -16.26 34.68 -2.29
N LEU A 219 -16.74 35.40 -1.27
CA LEU A 219 -16.36 36.80 -1.02
C LEU A 219 -16.54 37.72 -2.24
N GLY A 220 -17.59 37.48 -3.03
CA GLY A 220 -17.85 38.20 -4.28
C GLY A 220 -17.02 37.72 -5.49
N ILE A 221 -16.08 36.79 -5.30
CA ILE A 221 -15.31 36.18 -6.40
C ILE A 221 -16.14 35.05 -7.02
N PRO A 222 -16.35 35.03 -8.34
CA PRO A 222 -17.06 33.95 -9.02
C PRO A 222 -16.34 32.61 -8.85
N VAL A 223 -17.10 31.56 -8.54
CA VAL A 223 -16.58 30.19 -8.45
C VAL A 223 -17.14 29.38 -9.60
N ILE A 224 -16.27 28.80 -10.42
CA ILE A 224 -16.66 27.89 -11.50
C ILE A 224 -16.80 26.48 -10.89
N LEU A 225 -18.04 26.05 -10.73
CA LEU A 225 -18.35 24.72 -10.23
C LEU A 225 -18.25 23.70 -11.36
N MET A 226 -17.71 22.54 -11.02
CA MET A 226 -17.74 21.33 -11.83
C MET A 226 -18.06 20.14 -10.93
N SER A 227 -18.40 19.00 -11.52
CA SER A 227 -18.39 17.74 -10.78
C SER A 227 -16.95 17.31 -10.51
N TYR A 228 -16.61 17.16 -9.24
CA TYR A 228 -15.33 16.58 -8.81
C TYR A 228 -15.46 15.08 -8.45
N SER A 229 -16.67 14.52 -8.54
CA SER A 229 -16.90 13.09 -8.33
C SER A 229 -16.09 12.30 -9.35
N SER A 230 -15.45 11.21 -8.92
CA SER A 230 -14.51 10.44 -9.76
C SER A 230 -13.27 11.18 -10.25
N SER A 231 -13.00 12.42 -9.78
CA SER A 231 -11.79 13.16 -10.14
C SER A 231 -10.58 12.74 -9.29
N VAL A 232 -9.42 12.68 -9.92
CA VAL A 232 -8.16 12.21 -9.33
C VAL A 232 -7.16 13.34 -9.16
N ILE A 233 -6.93 14.13 -10.21
CA ILE A 233 -5.88 15.16 -10.21
C ILE A 233 -6.18 16.35 -9.29
N PRO A 234 -7.39 16.94 -9.28
CA PRO A 234 -7.66 18.11 -8.45
C PRO A 234 -7.34 17.88 -6.98
N ILE A 235 -7.71 16.72 -6.45
CA ILE A 235 -7.42 16.36 -5.06
C ILE A 235 -5.93 16.13 -4.80
N ILE A 236 -5.19 15.50 -5.73
CA ILE A 236 -3.74 15.28 -5.56
C ILE A 236 -3.02 16.64 -5.50
N ILE A 237 -3.39 17.58 -6.36
CA ILE A 237 -2.84 18.95 -6.34
C ILE A 237 -3.24 19.68 -5.06
N ALA A 238 -4.51 19.58 -4.65
CA ALA A 238 -5.00 20.19 -3.42
C ALA A 238 -4.31 19.62 -2.17
N ALA A 239 -4.03 18.31 -2.13
CA ALA A 239 -3.29 17.65 -1.07
C ALA A 239 -1.81 18.09 -1.06
N TYR A 240 -1.17 18.22 -2.22
CA TYR A 240 0.19 18.75 -2.31
C TYR A 240 0.29 20.18 -1.74
N PHE A 241 -0.62 21.04 -2.17
CA PHE A 241 -0.71 22.40 -1.66
C PHE A 241 -1.05 22.41 -0.17
N GLY A 242 -2.01 21.58 0.25
CA GLY A 242 -2.43 21.43 1.63
C GLY A 242 -1.32 20.97 2.56
N ALA A 243 -0.48 20.01 2.15
CA ALA A 243 0.68 19.59 2.92
C ALA A 243 1.69 20.73 3.14
N LYS A 244 1.88 21.61 2.14
CA LYS A 244 2.74 22.80 2.27
C LYS A 244 2.14 23.85 3.20
N VAL A 245 0.84 24.14 3.04
CA VAL A 245 0.12 25.10 3.89
C VAL A 245 0.10 24.61 5.35
N GLU A 246 -0.15 23.32 5.56
CA GLU A 246 -0.11 22.70 6.88
C GLU A 246 1.28 22.83 7.51
N ALA A 247 2.35 22.51 6.76
CA ALA A 247 3.72 22.65 7.22
C ALA A 247 4.08 24.11 7.58
N PHE A 248 3.60 25.06 6.78
CA PHE A 248 3.76 26.49 7.04
C PHE A 248 3.09 26.90 8.35
N PHE A 249 1.83 26.50 8.58
CA PHE A 249 1.14 26.81 9.83
C PHE A 249 1.74 26.08 11.04
N LYS A 250 2.21 24.85 10.91
CA LYS A 250 2.95 24.17 11.99
C LYS A 250 4.17 24.96 12.44
N LYS A 251 4.85 25.65 11.51
CA LYS A 251 6.02 26.49 11.81
C LYS A 251 5.66 27.80 12.52
N ILE A 252 4.51 28.40 12.21
CA ILE A 252 4.11 29.72 12.72
C ILE A 252 3.29 29.63 14.00
N ILE A 253 2.43 28.61 14.11
CA ILE A 253 1.45 28.51 15.18
C ILE A 253 2.11 27.93 16.45
N PRO A 254 1.96 28.62 17.61
CA PRO A 254 2.46 28.13 18.89
C PRO A 254 1.91 26.75 19.26
N SER A 255 2.75 25.92 19.88
CA SER A 255 2.45 24.51 20.15
C SER A 255 1.17 24.28 20.96
N VAL A 256 0.81 25.21 21.86
CA VAL A 256 -0.39 25.15 22.72
C VAL A 256 -1.70 25.13 21.91
N VAL A 257 -1.74 25.81 20.76
CA VAL A 257 -2.95 25.96 19.93
C VAL A 257 -2.83 25.28 18.57
N ARG A 258 -1.67 24.70 18.29
CA ARG A 258 -1.32 24.09 17.00
C ARG A 258 -2.28 22.97 16.60
N THR A 259 -2.74 22.16 17.56
CA THR A 259 -3.59 20.99 17.33
C THR A 259 -4.90 21.32 16.63
N PHE A 260 -5.49 22.50 16.89
CA PHE A 260 -6.75 22.91 16.28
C PHE A 260 -6.59 24.04 15.27
N LEU A 261 -5.69 25.01 15.48
CA LEU A 261 -5.52 26.12 14.55
C LEU A 261 -4.84 25.71 13.24
N THR A 262 -3.89 24.77 13.28
CA THR A 262 -3.21 24.31 12.05
C THR A 262 -4.20 23.68 11.06
N PRO A 263 -4.99 22.65 11.44
CA PRO A 263 -5.96 22.09 10.51
C PRO A 263 -7.05 23.11 10.15
N PHE A 264 -7.50 23.96 11.08
CA PHE A 264 -8.46 25.03 10.81
C PHE A 264 -8.00 25.95 9.67
N PHE A 265 -6.83 26.58 9.79
CA PHE A 265 -6.33 27.49 8.77
C PHE A 265 -5.96 26.78 7.48
N THR A 266 -5.51 25.53 7.56
CA THR A 266 -5.22 24.76 6.35
C THR A 266 -6.48 24.51 5.54
N ILE A 267 -7.58 24.05 6.15
CA ILE A 267 -8.86 23.87 5.44
C ILE A 267 -9.37 25.22 4.92
N LEU A 268 -9.34 26.26 5.77
CA LEU A 268 -9.85 27.58 5.45
C LEU A 268 -9.18 28.20 4.22
N ILE A 269 -7.93 27.88 3.95
CA ILE A 269 -7.20 28.36 2.77
C ILE A 269 -7.29 27.37 1.61
N VAL A 270 -7.06 26.08 1.85
CA VAL A 270 -6.90 25.10 0.78
C VAL A 270 -8.22 24.84 0.06
N VAL A 271 -9.35 24.77 0.78
CA VAL A 271 -10.64 24.49 0.16
C VAL A 271 -11.06 25.61 -0.79
N PRO A 272 -11.11 26.90 -0.38
CA PRO A 272 -11.42 27.99 -1.32
C PRO A 272 -10.45 28.07 -2.50
N VAL A 273 -9.13 27.93 -2.26
CA VAL A 273 -8.12 27.96 -3.34
C VAL A 273 -8.35 26.83 -4.35
N THR A 274 -8.76 25.64 -3.88
CA THR A 274 -9.05 24.52 -4.76
C THR A 274 -10.22 24.84 -5.71
N PHE A 275 -11.31 25.40 -5.19
CA PHE A 275 -12.47 25.78 -6.00
C PHE A 275 -12.23 27.01 -6.88
N LEU A 276 -11.45 27.99 -6.41
CA LEU A 276 -11.20 29.24 -7.13
C LEU A 276 -10.12 29.13 -8.21
N LEU A 277 -9.24 28.13 -8.13
CA LEU A 277 -8.10 28.01 -9.03
C LEU A 277 -8.02 26.66 -9.72
N ILE A 278 -8.03 25.56 -8.96
CA ILE A 278 -7.84 24.21 -9.53
C ILE A 278 -9.04 23.81 -10.40
N GLY A 279 -10.26 24.12 -9.94
CA GLY A 279 -11.51 23.91 -10.68
C GLY A 279 -11.55 24.59 -12.05
N PRO A 280 -11.46 25.92 -12.12
CA PRO A 280 -11.44 26.67 -13.38
C PRO A 280 -10.40 26.16 -14.38
N ILE A 281 -9.17 25.90 -13.92
CA ILE A 281 -8.08 25.42 -14.79
C ILE A 281 -8.46 24.06 -15.41
N ALA A 282 -8.98 23.13 -14.61
CA ALA A 282 -9.41 21.83 -15.10
C ALA A 282 -10.61 21.96 -16.07
N THR A 283 -11.55 22.87 -15.80
CA THR A 283 -12.72 23.14 -16.66
C THR A 283 -12.26 23.63 -18.03
N TRP A 284 -11.45 24.67 -18.05
CA TRP A 284 -10.97 25.29 -19.28
C TRP A 284 -10.06 24.37 -20.08
N ALA A 285 -9.19 23.59 -19.41
CA ALA A 285 -8.40 22.56 -20.08
C ALA A 285 -9.31 21.51 -20.75
N SER A 286 -10.37 21.09 -20.06
CA SER A 286 -11.35 20.14 -20.58
C SER A 286 -12.14 20.71 -21.76
N GLN A 287 -12.57 21.98 -21.70
CA GLN A 287 -13.23 22.69 -22.80
C GLN A 287 -12.32 22.84 -24.03
N LEU A 288 -11.04 23.17 -23.84
CA LEU A 288 -10.07 23.26 -24.93
C LEU A 288 -9.85 21.91 -25.62
N ILE A 289 -9.79 20.82 -24.85
CA ILE A 289 -9.68 19.47 -25.39
C ILE A 289 -10.95 19.13 -26.20
N GLY A 290 -12.13 19.43 -25.68
CA GLY A 290 -13.40 19.22 -26.40
C GLY A 290 -13.47 20.00 -27.72
N ALA A 291 -13.10 21.28 -27.70
CA ALA A 291 -13.04 22.13 -28.89
C ALA A 291 -11.99 21.62 -29.90
N GLY A 292 -10.83 21.19 -29.41
CA GLY A 292 -9.78 20.60 -30.24
C GLY A 292 -10.23 19.30 -30.91
N VAL A 293 -10.86 18.39 -30.17
CA VAL A 293 -11.41 17.13 -30.71
C VAL A 293 -12.46 17.41 -31.78
N SER A 294 -13.37 18.35 -31.53
CA SER A 294 -14.38 18.75 -32.51
C SER A 294 -13.75 19.34 -33.78
N GLY A 295 -12.76 20.23 -33.64
CA GLY A 295 -12.05 20.80 -34.78
C GLY A 295 -11.26 19.77 -35.60
N ILE A 296 -10.65 18.76 -34.96
CA ILE A 296 -9.98 17.67 -35.67
C ILE A 296 -11.02 16.78 -36.38
N TYR A 297 -12.20 16.59 -35.77
CA TYR A 297 -13.28 15.78 -36.36
C TYR A 297 -13.78 16.36 -37.68
N ASP A 298 -13.98 17.67 -37.73
CA ASP A 298 -14.37 18.36 -38.97
C ASP A 298 -13.30 18.28 -40.07
N LEU A 299 -12.03 18.15 -39.68
CA LEU A 299 -10.91 17.99 -40.62
C LEU A 299 -10.74 16.55 -41.11
N SER A 300 -10.76 15.58 -40.20
CA SER A 300 -10.63 14.16 -40.53
C SER A 300 -11.09 13.24 -39.38
N PRO A 301 -12.21 12.52 -39.56
CA PRO A 301 -12.67 11.50 -38.60
C PRO A 301 -11.64 10.41 -38.29
N LEU A 302 -10.79 10.04 -39.26
CA LEU A 302 -9.69 9.08 -39.05
C LEU A 302 -8.65 9.64 -38.06
N VAL A 303 -8.23 10.89 -38.23
CA VAL A 303 -7.24 11.52 -37.34
C VAL A 303 -7.84 11.71 -35.95
N THR A 304 -9.10 12.11 -35.86
CA THR A 304 -9.82 12.18 -34.58
C THR A 304 -9.86 10.82 -33.90
N GLY A 305 -10.14 9.76 -34.64
CA GLY A 305 -10.13 8.40 -34.11
C GLY A 305 -8.77 8.00 -33.51
N ILE A 306 -7.67 8.32 -34.19
CA ILE A 306 -6.31 8.06 -33.70
C ILE A 306 -6.03 8.85 -32.41
N VAL A 307 -6.36 10.15 -32.41
CA VAL A 307 -6.08 11.05 -31.28
C VAL A 307 -6.95 10.71 -30.08
N VAL A 308 -8.27 10.62 -30.26
CA VAL A 308 -9.22 10.29 -29.20
C VAL A 308 -8.95 8.89 -28.68
N GLY A 309 -8.86 7.88 -29.56
CA GLY A 309 -8.56 6.51 -29.14
C GLY A 309 -7.24 6.40 -28.38
N GLY A 310 -6.17 7.04 -28.88
CA GLY A 310 -4.84 6.97 -28.26
C GLY A 310 -4.73 7.71 -26.93
N LEU A 311 -5.36 8.88 -26.82
CA LEU A 311 -5.26 9.73 -25.65
C LEU A 311 -6.37 9.48 -24.62
N TRP A 312 -7.43 8.73 -24.94
CA TRP A 312 -8.57 8.52 -24.04
C TRP A 312 -8.14 8.11 -22.63
N GLN A 313 -7.29 7.09 -22.52
CA GLN A 313 -6.81 6.60 -21.23
C GLN A 313 -5.98 7.64 -20.46
N VAL A 314 -5.22 8.49 -21.19
CA VAL A 314 -4.48 9.61 -20.60
C VAL A 314 -5.47 10.65 -20.06
N LEU A 315 -6.49 11.00 -20.84
CA LEU A 315 -7.55 11.92 -20.43
C LEU A 315 -8.35 11.39 -19.23
N VAL A 316 -8.52 10.07 -19.11
CA VAL A 316 -9.12 9.43 -17.93
C VAL A 316 -8.24 9.63 -16.69
N ILE A 317 -6.92 9.42 -16.79
CA ILE A 317 -5.99 9.66 -15.68
C ILE A 317 -6.06 11.10 -15.19
N PHE A 318 -6.11 12.06 -16.12
CA PHE A 318 -6.17 13.47 -15.75
C PHE A 318 -7.58 13.97 -15.40
N GLY A 319 -8.62 13.15 -15.58
CA GLY A 319 -10.01 13.55 -15.44
C GLY A 319 -10.50 14.52 -16.55
N LEU A 320 -9.68 14.78 -17.56
CA LEU A 320 -9.97 15.75 -18.63
C LEU A 320 -10.95 15.21 -19.69
N HIS A 321 -11.20 13.90 -19.70
CA HIS A 321 -12.19 13.27 -20.58
C HIS A 321 -13.62 13.81 -20.35
N TRP A 322 -13.92 14.32 -19.15
CA TRP A 322 -15.20 14.98 -18.84
C TRP A 322 -15.46 16.26 -19.66
N GLY A 323 -14.44 16.83 -20.31
CA GLY A 323 -14.62 17.90 -21.30
C GLY A 323 -15.23 17.44 -22.61
N ILE A 324 -15.07 16.15 -22.93
CA ILE A 324 -15.58 15.54 -24.17
C ILE A 324 -17.01 15.03 -23.96
N VAL A 325 -17.34 14.56 -22.75
CA VAL A 325 -18.65 13.96 -22.43
C VAL A 325 -19.86 14.85 -22.77
N PRO A 326 -19.89 16.17 -22.44
CA PRO A 326 -21.00 17.03 -22.83
C PRO A 326 -21.22 17.10 -24.35
N ILE A 327 -20.14 17.05 -25.15
CA ILE A 327 -20.22 17.03 -26.61
C ILE A 327 -20.89 15.74 -27.07
N MET A 328 -20.52 14.61 -26.46
CA MET A 328 -21.09 13.29 -26.77
C MET A 328 -22.59 13.24 -26.42
N LEU A 329 -22.97 13.79 -25.26
CA LEU A 329 -24.37 13.89 -24.84
C LEU A 329 -25.17 14.84 -25.75
N LEU A 330 -24.56 15.96 -26.19
CA LEU A 330 -25.16 16.87 -27.14
C LEU A 330 -25.41 16.18 -28.49
N ASN A 331 -24.43 15.43 -29.01
CA ASN A 331 -24.57 14.65 -30.24
C ASN A 331 -25.66 13.57 -30.12
N LEU A 332 -25.70 12.82 -29.02
CA LEU A 332 -26.78 11.86 -28.76
C LEU A 332 -28.16 12.55 -28.65
N SER A 333 -28.24 13.74 -28.08
CA SER A 333 -29.50 14.48 -27.97
C SER A 333 -29.98 15.00 -29.33
N THR A 334 -29.08 15.58 -30.11
CA THR A 334 -29.37 16.30 -31.36
C THR A 334 -29.34 15.41 -32.60
N LEU A 335 -28.26 14.65 -32.78
CA LEU A 335 -28.01 13.76 -33.91
C LEU A 335 -28.52 12.33 -33.69
N LYS A 336 -28.94 11.99 -32.47
CA LYS A 336 -29.35 10.64 -32.04
C LYS A 336 -28.24 9.58 -32.15
N ALA A 337 -27.01 10.01 -32.39
CA ALA A 337 -25.83 9.17 -32.52
C ALA A 337 -24.58 10.00 -32.21
N ASP A 338 -23.54 9.36 -31.69
CA ASP A 338 -22.26 10.00 -31.40
C ASP A 338 -21.07 9.19 -31.95
N PRO A 339 -20.24 9.80 -32.82
CA PRO A 339 -19.06 9.15 -33.39
C PRO A 339 -17.87 9.12 -32.43
N ILE A 340 -17.74 10.09 -31.52
CA ILE A 340 -16.62 10.16 -30.57
C ILE A 340 -16.70 9.01 -29.55
N LEU A 341 -17.91 8.70 -29.09
CA LEU A 341 -18.23 7.58 -28.22
C LEU A 341 -17.85 6.24 -28.86
N ALA A 342 -18.09 6.08 -30.17
CA ALA A 342 -17.62 4.90 -30.89
C ALA A 342 -16.08 4.85 -30.95
N MET A 343 -15.40 5.97 -31.23
CA MET A 343 -13.93 6.00 -31.35
C MET A 343 -13.21 5.61 -30.05
N MET A 344 -13.77 5.97 -28.90
CA MET A 344 -13.18 5.65 -27.60
C MET A 344 -13.55 4.26 -27.08
N PHE A 345 -14.58 3.61 -27.63
CA PHE A 345 -15.07 2.29 -27.23
C PHE A 345 -13.96 1.24 -27.14
N ALA A 346 -13.12 1.17 -28.18
CA ALA A 346 -12.03 0.20 -28.29
C ALA A 346 -10.91 0.39 -27.24
N ALA A 347 -10.84 1.54 -26.56
CA ALA A 347 -9.81 1.82 -25.56
C ALA A 347 -9.87 0.84 -24.38
N SER A 348 -11.08 0.48 -23.95
CA SER A 348 -11.29 -0.50 -22.88
C SER A 348 -10.75 -1.88 -23.25
N PHE A 349 -11.00 -2.31 -24.48
CA PHE A 349 -10.55 -3.60 -25.02
C PHE A 349 -9.04 -3.66 -25.25
N ALA A 350 -8.45 -2.58 -25.76
CA ALA A 350 -7.00 -2.43 -25.84
C ALA A 350 -6.34 -2.57 -24.47
N GLN A 351 -6.97 -2.00 -23.44
CA GLN A 351 -6.46 -2.00 -22.09
C GLN A 351 -6.52 -3.38 -21.43
N ILE A 352 -7.63 -4.11 -21.56
CA ILE A 352 -7.70 -5.49 -21.06
C ILE A 352 -6.81 -6.45 -21.86
N GLY A 353 -6.60 -6.20 -23.16
CA GLY A 353 -5.61 -6.92 -23.96
C GLY A 353 -4.19 -6.73 -23.40
N ALA A 354 -3.83 -5.50 -23.08
CA ALA A 354 -2.57 -5.19 -22.41
C ALA A 354 -2.45 -5.85 -21.04
N VAL A 355 -3.53 -5.87 -20.24
CA VAL A 355 -3.57 -6.59 -18.95
C VAL A 355 -3.34 -8.08 -19.13
N LEU A 356 -3.98 -8.72 -20.12
CA LEU A 356 -3.73 -10.13 -20.44
C LEU A 356 -2.26 -10.38 -20.79
N GLY A 357 -1.65 -9.46 -21.55
CA GLY A 357 -0.23 -9.50 -21.87
C GLY A 357 0.65 -9.40 -20.62
N VAL A 358 0.28 -8.54 -19.66
CA VAL A 358 0.95 -8.45 -18.36
C VAL A 358 0.78 -9.75 -17.57
N MET A 359 -0.45 -10.26 -17.44
CA MET A 359 -0.77 -11.46 -16.66
C MET A 359 0.01 -12.69 -17.13
N LEU A 360 0.13 -12.87 -18.44
CA LEU A 360 0.84 -14.01 -19.03
C LEU A 360 2.36 -13.86 -18.98
N LYS A 361 2.89 -12.64 -18.86
CA LYS A 361 4.34 -12.37 -18.88
C LYS A 361 4.95 -12.14 -17.49
N THR A 362 4.20 -11.57 -16.55
CA THR A 362 4.70 -11.27 -15.20
C THR A 362 4.93 -12.55 -14.40
N LYS A 363 5.97 -12.54 -13.57
CA LYS A 363 6.24 -13.55 -12.53
C LYS A 363 5.84 -13.05 -11.14
N ASN A 364 5.47 -11.78 -11.00
CA ASN A 364 5.07 -11.17 -9.75
C ASN A 364 3.66 -11.62 -9.33
N THR A 365 3.54 -12.26 -8.18
CA THR A 365 2.27 -12.86 -7.72
C THR A 365 1.22 -11.82 -7.39
N LYS A 366 1.63 -10.66 -6.84
CA LYS A 366 0.74 -9.52 -6.60
C LYS A 366 0.17 -8.95 -7.90
N LEU A 367 0.99 -8.83 -8.94
CA LEU A 367 0.49 -8.38 -10.26
C LEU A 367 -0.42 -9.44 -10.90
N LYS A 368 -0.11 -10.73 -10.75
CA LYS A 368 -1.01 -11.81 -11.21
C LYS A 368 -2.35 -11.79 -10.51
N SER A 369 -2.36 -11.64 -9.18
CA SER A 369 -3.60 -11.66 -8.39
C SER A 369 -4.50 -10.45 -8.68
N LEU A 370 -3.91 -9.28 -8.99
CA LEU A 370 -4.66 -8.11 -9.44
C LEU A 370 -5.12 -8.19 -10.90
N GLY A 371 -4.43 -8.97 -11.73
CA GLY A 371 -4.70 -9.07 -13.16
C GLY A 371 -6.09 -9.61 -13.50
N VAL A 372 -6.52 -10.69 -12.85
CA VAL A 372 -7.84 -11.29 -13.11
C VAL A 372 -8.99 -10.33 -12.77
N PRO A 373 -9.06 -9.74 -11.56
CA PRO A 373 -10.06 -8.71 -11.23
C PRO A 373 -10.06 -7.54 -12.21
N ALA A 374 -8.89 -7.04 -12.58
CA ALA A 374 -8.77 -5.91 -13.50
C ALA A 374 -9.21 -6.25 -14.93
N PHE A 375 -8.91 -7.46 -15.39
CA PHE A 375 -9.36 -7.96 -16.69
C PHE A 375 -10.88 -8.10 -16.74
N VAL A 376 -11.49 -8.74 -15.73
CA VAL A 376 -12.94 -8.93 -15.63
C VAL A 376 -13.66 -7.59 -15.54
N SER A 377 -13.20 -6.70 -14.66
CA SER A 377 -13.76 -5.35 -14.51
C SER A 377 -13.70 -4.56 -15.83
N GLY A 378 -12.58 -4.67 -16.56
CA GLY A 378 -12.39 -3.98 -17.83
C GLY A 378 -13.26 -4.51 -18.97
N ILE A 379 -13.60 -5.80 -19.00
CA ILE A 379 -14.59 -6.35 -19.97
C ILE A 379 -15.91 -5.60 -19.86
N PHE A 380 -16.32 -5.26 -18.64
CA PHE A 380 -17.55 -4.54 -18.35
C PHE A 380 -17.38 -3.01 -18.36
N GLY A 381 -16.28 -2.50 -18.92
CA GLY A 381 -16.08 -1.07 -19.15
C GLY A 381 -15.49 -0.29 -17.98
N VAL A 382 -15.08 -0.96 -16.90
CA VAL A 382 -14.42 -0.33 -15.74
C VAL A 382 -12.92 -0.62 -15.81
N THR A 383 -12.14 0.36 -16.25
CA THR A 383 -10.72 0.17 -16.65
C THR A 383 -9.73 0.70 -15.63
N GLU A 384 -10.20 1.38 -14.59
CA GLU A 384 -9.39 1.99 -13.54
C GLU A 384 -8.52 0.96 -12.80
N PRO A 385 -9.02 -0.24 -12.42
CA PRO A 385 -8.16 -1.26 -11.82
C PRO A 385 -7.02 -1.69 -12.75
N ALA A 386 -7.28 -1.75 -14.06
CA ALA A 386 -6.28 -2.09 -15.07
C ALA A 386 -5.24 -0.97 -15.24
N ILE A 387 -5.69 0.28 -15.40
CA ILE A 387 -4.84 1.46 -15.58
C ILE A 387 -3.95 1.66 -14.37
N TYR A 388 -4.54 1.89 -13.20
CA TYR A 388 -3.80 2.29 -11.99
C TYR A 388 -3.12 1.11 -11.30
N GLY A 389 -3.69 -0.08 -11.38
CA GLY A 389 -3.17 -1.27 -10.70
C GLY A 389 -2.08 -2.01 -11.46
N LEU A 390 -2.08 -1.95 -12.80
CA LEU A 390 -1.16 -2.75 -13.62
C LEU A 390 -0.43 -1.95 -14.68
N THR A 391 -1.11 -1.34 -15.65
CA THR A 391 -0.42 -0.88 -16.86
C THR A 391 0.39 0.39 -16.64
N LEU A 392 -0.15 1.36 -15.90
CA LEU A 392 0.48 2.67 -15.69
C LEU A 392 1.76 2.56 -14.83
N PRO A 393 1.77 1.82 -13.70
CA PRO A 393 2.99 1.59 -12.93
C PRO A 393 4.11 0.94 -13.77
N LEU A 394 3.74 0.05 -14.70
CA LEU A 394 4.69 -0.64 -15.58
C LEU A 394 5.16 0.20 -16.79
N LYS A 395 4.57 1.38 -17.01
CA LYS A 395 4.86 2.39 -18.07
C LYS A 395 4.65 1.87 -19.50
N LYS A 396 5.45 0.88 -19.90
CA LYS A 396 5.43 0.26 -21.24
C LYS A 396 4.06 -0.34 -21.59
N PRO A 397 3.41 -1.13 -20.70
CA PRO A 397 2.10 -1.70 -21.04
C PRO A 397 1.02 -0.64 -21.26
N PHE A 398 1.05 0.46 -20.51
CA PHE A 398 0.11 1.57 -20.72
C PHE A 398 0.33 2.27 -22.08
N ILE A 399 1.58 2.55 -22.45
CA ILE A 399 1.88 3.14 -23.76
C ILE A 399 1.43 2.21 -24.90
N MET A 400 1.63 0.89 -24.75
CA MET A 400 1.21 -0.10 -25.74
C MET A 400 -0.30 -0.19 -25.87
N SER A 401 -1.05 -0.09 -24.77
CA SER A 401 -2.51 -0.04 -24.83
C SER A 401 -3.01 1.24 -25.48
N CYS A 402 -2.37 2.39 -25.24
CA CYS A 402 -2.64 3.64 -25.96
C CYS A 402 -2.42 3.49 -27.46
N ILE A 403 -1.32 2.86 -27.90
CA ILE A 403 -1.04 2.64 -29.34
C ILE A 403 -2.08 1.71 -29.96
N ALA A 404 -2.43 0.62 -29.26
CA ALA A 404 -3.45 -0.30 -29.73
C ALA A 404 -4.82 0.38 -29.85
N SER A 405 -5.18 1.21 -28.86
CA SER A 405 -6.39 2.01 -28.85
C SER A 405 -6.42 3.08 -29.94
N ALA A 406 -5.30 3.75 -30.21
CA ALA A 406 -5.17 4.72 -31.30
C ALA A 406 -5.41 4.07 -32.67
N THR A 407 -4.86 2.86 -32.86
CA THR A 407 -5.04 2.10 -34.10
C THR A 407 -6.50 1.74 -34.32
N ALA A 408 -7.15 1.20 -33.29
CA ALA A 408 -8.57 0.85 -33.35
C ALA A 408 -9.46 2.08 -33.52
N GLY A 409 -9.22 3.15 -32.74
CA GLY A 409 -9.96 4.40 -32.85
C GLY A 409 -9.86 5.00 -34.25
N GLY A 410 -8.68 4.95 -34.89
CA GLY A 410 -8.51 5.39 -36.28
C GLY A 410 -9.32 4.58 -37.29
N ILE A 411 -9.40 3.26 -37.12
CA ILE A 411 -10.24 2.39 -37.96
C ILE A 411 -11.73 2.72 -37.78
N ILE A 412 -12.17 2.91 -36.54
CA ILE A 412 -13.55 3.28 -36.20
C ILE A 412 -13.89 4.65 -36.79
N GLY A 413 -12.99 5.63 -36.64
CA GLY A 413 -13.17 6.96 -37.19
C GLY A 413 -13.20 6.98 -38.71
N PHE A 414 -12.35 6.18 -39.37
CA PHE A 414 -12.38 6.01 -40.82
C PHE A 414 -13.68 5.38 -41.32
N ALA A 415 -14.19 4.37 -40.61
CA ALA A 415 -15.43 3.70 -40.97
C ALA A 415 -16.68 4.55 -40.72
N GLY A 416 -16.56 5.67 -39.99
CA GLY A 416 -17.69 6.53 -39.65
C GLY A 416 -18.63 5.92 -38.60
N SER A 417 -18.15 4.92 -37.84
CA SER A 417 -18.97 4.21 -36.86
C SER A 417 -19.45 5.14 -35.74
N LYS A 418 -20.67 4.88 -35.26
CA LYS A 418 -21.33 5.69 -34.23
C LYS A 418 -21.91 4.79 -33.14
N MET A 419 -22.06 5.34 -31.95
CA MET A 419 -22.88 4.76 -30.89
C MET A 419 -24.17 5.57 -30.71
N PHE A 420 -25.27 4.87 -30.51
CA PHE A 420 -26.63 5.46 -30.42
C PHE A 420 -27.12 5.60 -28.98
N VAL A 421 -26.44 4.94 -28.04
CA VAL A 421 -26.73 4.99 -26.61
C VAL A 421 -25.40 5.08 -25.86
N PHE A 422 -25.39 5.83 -24.76
CA PHE A 422 -24.23 5.88 -23.88
C PHE A 422 -24.07 4.55 -23.14
N ALA A 423 -23.03 3.80 -23.48
CA ALA A 423 -22.73 2.51 -22.87
C ALA A 423 -21.21 2.26 -22.90
N SER A 424 -20.73 1.33 -22.06
CA SER A 424 -19.31 1.00 -21.93
C SER A 424 -19.09 -0.52 -21.87
N GLY A 425 -17.85 -0.94 -22.10
CA GLY A 425 -17.47 -2.36 -22.08
C GLY A 425 -18.22 -3.19 -23.11
N ILE A 426 -18.39 -4.48 -22.84
CA ILE A 426 -19.08 -5.41 -23.73
C ILE A 426 -20.54 -5.04 -23.99
N PHE A 427 -21.19 -4.34 -23.06
CA PHE A 427 -22.58 -3.88 -23.21
C PHE A 427 -22.72 -2.62 -24.06
N GLY A 428 -21.60 -2.02 -24.48
CA GLY A 428 -21.63 -1.02 -25.55
C GLY A 428 -21.75 -1.63 -26.95
N VAL A 429 -21.61 -2.95 -27.12
CA VAL A 429 -21.77 -3.60 -28.43
C VAL A 429 -23.19 -3.39 -29.02
N PRO A 430 -24.30 -3.63 -28.28
CA PRO A 430 -25.63 -3.31 -28.78
C PRO A 430 -25.83 -1.83 -29.11
N ALA A 431 -25.14 -0.93 -28.39
CA ALA A 431 -25.24 0.51 -28.63
C ALA A 431 -24.55 0.97 -29.93
N LEU A 432 -23.80 0.08 -30.61
CA LEU A 432 -23.27 0.30 -31.97
C LEU A 432 -24.26 -0.10 -33.07
N ILE A 433 -25.37 -0.76 -32.73
CA ILE A 433 -26.37 -1.20 -33.72
C ILE A 433 -27.25 -0.01 -34.10
N SER A 434 -27.36 0.26 -35.39
CA SER A 434 -28.21 1.34 -35.90
C SER A 434 -29.69 1.04 -35.65
N PRO A 435 -30.46 1.96 -35.02
CA PRO A 435 -31.90 1.77 -34.84
C PRO A 435 -32.67 1.71 -36.16
N THR A 436 -32.12 2.29 -37.24
CA THR A 436 -32.76 2.35 -38.55
C THR A 436 -32.25 1.30 -39.53
N GLU A 437 -30.94 1.04 -39.53
CA GLU A 437 -30.28 0.14 -40.49
C GLU A 437 -29.92 -1.22 -39.90
N GLY A 438 -30.08 -1.40 -38.58
CA GLY A 438 -29.66 -2.61 -37.88
C GLY A 438 -28.14 -2.80 -37.90
N ILE A 439 -27.71 -4.05 -38.08
CA ILE A 439 -26.29 -4.41 -38.18
C ILE A 439 -25.81 -4.07 -39.60
N ASN A 440 -24.98 -3.04 -39.71
CA ASN A 440 -24.47 -2.52 -40.98
C ASN A 440 -22.93 -2.60 -41.04
N TYR A 441 -22.35 -2.03 -42.11
CA TYR A 441 -20.89 -1.96 -42.29
C TYR A 441 -20.17 -1.25 -41.13
N GLU A 442 -20.75 -0.15 -40.63
CA GLU A 442 -20.20 0.65 -39.53
C GLU A 442 -20.06 -0.19 -38.24
N PHE A 443 -21.05 -1.02 -37.93
CA PHE A 443 -21.01 -1.96 -36.81
C PHE A 443 -19.86 -2.97 -36.96
N TRP A 444 -19.75 -3.62 -38.12
CA TRP A 444 -18.73 -4.65 -38.33
C TRP A 444 -17.31 -4.08 -38.27
N MET A 445 -17.11 -2.88 -38.81
CA MET A 445 -15.83 -2.18 -38.70
C MET A 445 -15.48 -1.84 -37.25
N ALA A 446 -16.46 -1.43 -36.44
CA ALA A 446 -16.24 -1.21 -35.01
C ALA A 446 -15.87 -2.49 -34.26
N MET A 447 -16.48 -3.63 -34.62
CA MET A 447 -16.15 -4.93 -34.04
C MET A 447 -14.76 -5.43 -34.43
N ILE A 448 -14.41 -5.35 -35.70
CA ILE A 448 -13.07 -5.68 -36.19
C ILE A 448 -12.03 -4.80 -35.50
N ALA A 449 -12.26 -3.49 -35.43
CA ALA A 449 -11.36 -2.56 -34.75
C ALA A 449 -11.19 -2.89 -33.26
N THR A 450 -12.28 -3.25 -32.57
CA THR A 450 -12.25 -3.64 -31.15
C THR A 450 -11.43 -4.91 -30.93
N ILE A 451 -11.60 -5.92 -31.78
CA ILE A 451 -10.80 -7.16 -31.75
C ILE A 451 -9.33 -6.85 -32.03
N ILE A 452 -9.04 -5.99 -33.01
CA ILE A 452 -7.68 -5.52 -33.30
C ILE A 452 -7.10 -4.82 -32.06
N ALA A 453 -7.85 -3.95 -31.39
CA ALA A 453 -7.42 -3.25 -30.19
C ALA A 453 -6.98 -4.25 -29.11
N PHE A 454 -7.82 -5.25 -28.83
CA PHE A 454 -7.54 -6.31 -27.85
C PHE A 454 -6.29 -7.12 -28.21
N VAL A 455 -6.25 -7.64 -29.45
CA VAL A 455 -5.15 -8.48 -29.92
C VAL A 455 -3.85 -7.69 -29.96
N LEU A 456 -3.88 -6.46 -30.47
CA LEU A 456 -2.70 -5.60 -30.56
C LEU A 456 -2.21 -5.19 -29.17
N GLY A 457 -3.10 -4.85 -28.24
CA GLY A 457 -2.76 -4.58 -26.85
C GLY A 457 -2.06 -5.77 -26.19
N PHE A 458 -2.58 -6.98 -26.39
CA PHE A 458 -1.96 -8.22 -25.91
C PHE A 458 -0.59 -8.47 -26.55
N VAL A 459 -0.51 -8.47 -27.88
CA VAL A 459 0.69 -8.79 -28.65
C VAL A 459 1.81 -7.79 -28.33
N LEU A 460 1.53 -6.49 -28.35
CA LEU A 460 2.54 -5.48 -28.06
C LEU A 460 3.14 -5.67 -26.66
N VAL A 461 2.31 -5.88 -25.64
CA VAL A 461 2.78 -6.10 -24.27
C VAL A 461 3.56 -7.40 -24.15
N TYR A 462 3.03 -8.49 -24.72
CA TYR A 462 3.64 -9.81 -24.63
C TYR A 462 5.01 -9.86 -25.30
N PHE A 463 5.20 -9.22 -26.47
CA PHE A 463 6.49 -9.25 -27.16
C PHE A 463 7.46 -8.18 -26.69
N VAL A 464 7.04 -6.91 -26.59
CA VAL A 464 7.96 -5.83 -26.19
C VAL A 464 8.37 -5.96 -24.72
N GLY A 465 7.47 -6.46 -23.87
CA GLY A 465 7.72 -6.67 -22.45
C GLY A 465 7.86 -5.39 -21.63
N PHE A 466 8.02 -5.58 -20.34
CA PHE A 466 8.10 -4.52 -19.34
C PHE A 466 9.09 -4.90 -18.24
N LYS A 467 9.49 -3.91 -17.44
CA LYS A 467 10.32 -4.15 -16.26
C LYS A 467 9.42 -4.74 -15.19
N ASP A 468 9.46 -6.05 -15.05
CA ASP A 468 8.69 -6.76 -14.03
C ASP A 468 9.24 -6.38 -12.64
N PRO A 469 8.43 -5.82 -11.73
CA PRO A 469 8.86 -5.54 -10.37
C PRO A 469 9.26 -6.85 -9.70
N ALA A 470 10.35 -6.82 -8.92
CA ALA A 470 10.80 -7.98 -8.16
C ALA A 470 9.61 -8.59 -7.41
N ASN A 471 9.42 -9.90 -7.56
CA ASN A 471 8.30 -10.58 -6.94
C ASN A 471 8.49 -10.48 -5.42
N PRO A 472 7.56 -9.85 -4.66
CA PRO A 472 7.64 -9.82 -3.21
C PRO A 472 7.71 -11.24 -2.65
N GLU A 473 7.08 -12.20 -3.33
CA GLU A 473 7.15 -13.61 -2.96
C GLU A 473 8.45 -14.32 -3.34
N ALA A 474 9.23 -13.83 -4.32
CA ALA A 474 10.58 -14.37 -4.54
C ALA A 474 11.57 -13.86 -3.48
N ALA A 475 11.28 -12.72 -2.83
CA ALA A 475 11.95 -12.32 -1.60
C ALA A 475 11.45 -13.11 -0.37
N LYS A 476 10.21 -13.66 -0.42
CA LYS A 476 9.65 -14.65 0.52
C LYS A 476 9.90 -16.12 0.11
N GLN A 477 10.79 -16.37 -0.86
CA GLN A 477 11.30 -17.71 -1.17
C GLN A 477 12.51 -18.09 -0.30
N ALA A 478 12.83 -17.28 0.71
CA ALA A 478 13.25 -17.81 2.00
C ALA A 478 11.94 -18.17 2.75
N PRO A 479 11.75 -19.41 3.22
CA PRO A 479 10.45 -19.87 3.67
C PRO A 479 9.94 -19.02 4.83
N GLU A 480 8.87 -18.25 4.60
CA GLU A 480 7.97 -17.87 5.69
C GLU A 480 7.28 -19.15 6.17
N PRO A 481 7.19 -19.40 7.48
CA PRO A 481 6.51 -20.57 7.99
C PRO A 481 5.05 -20.53 7.54
N VAL A 482 4.62 -21.65 6.98
CA VAL A 482 3.24 -21.93 6.56
C VAL A 482 2.33 -21.62 7.75
N LYS A 483 1.54 -20.54 7.65
CA LYS A 483 0.31 -20.43 8.44
C LYS A 483 -0.69 -21.41 7.84
N GLU A 484 -0.51 -22.68 8.20
CA GLU A 484 -1.64 -23.59 8.27
C GLU A 484 -2.58 -23.01 9.31
N GLU A 485 -3.84 -22.85 8.92
CA GLU A 485 -4.98 -22.67 9.82
C GLU A 485 -5.04 -23.91 10.72
N LYS A 486 -4.21 -23.95 11.77
CA LYS A 486 -4.40 -24.87 12.88
C LYS A 486 -5.57 -24.32 13.68
N ALA A 487 -6.64 -25.12 13.75
CA ALA A 487 -7.71 -24.92 14.71
C ALA A 487 -7.10 -24.59 16.08
N ALA A 488 -7.55 -23.52 16.72
CA ALA A 488 -7.17 -23.21 18.08
C ALA A 488 -7.46 -24.45 18.94
N LEU A 489 -6.40 -25.14 19.36
CA LEU A 489 -6.49 -26.18 20.38
C LEU A 489 -6.78 -25.43 21.67
N GLU A 490 -7.99 -25.60 22.20
CA GLU A 490 -8.37 -24.98 23.47
C GLU A 490 -7.41 -25.48 24.57
N PRO A 491 -6.81 -24.58 25.38
CA PRO A 491 -6.02 -24.98 26.54
C PRO A 491 -6.89 -25.80 27.49
N ASN A 492 -6.53 -27.07 27.68
CA ASN A 492 -7.18 -27.93 28.66
C ASN A 492 -6.38 -27.87 29.98
N PRO A 493 -6.95 -27.32 31.07
CA PRO A 493 -6.26 -27.13 32.34
C PRO A 493 -5.83 -28.43 33.06
N ASN A 494 -6.11 -29.60 32.48
CA ASN A 494 -5.64 -30.90 32.96
C ASN A 494 -4.42 -31.45 32.20
N ASN A 495 -3.94 -30.79 31.16
CA ASN A 495 -2.79 -31.28 30.39
C ASN A 495 -1.47 -30.85 31.03
N ARG A 496 -0.50 -31.77 31.03
CA ARG A 496 0.89 -31.50 31.43
C ARG A 496 1.79 -31.88 30.27
N TYR A 497 2.62 -30.94 29.84
CA TYR A 497 3.59 -31.15 28.77
C TYR A 497 4.99 -31.20 29.38
N GLU A 498 5.71 -32.28 29.12
CA GLU A 498 7.07 -32.49 29.65
C GLU A 498 8.10 -32.15 28.59
N ILE A 499 9.00 -31.22 28.93
CA ILE A 499 10.14 -30.82 28.10
C ILE A 499 11.37 -31.49 28.69
N ALA A 500 12.04 -32.31 27.88
CA ALA A 500 13.25 -32.99 28.28
C ALA A 500 14.48 -32.06 28.17
N SER A 501 15.59 -32.42 28.82
CA SER A 501 16.82 -31.64 28.76
C SER A 501 17.50 -31.86 27.40
N PRO A 502 17.79 -30.79 26.64
CA PRO A 502 18.43 -30.91 25.34
C PRO A 502 19.96 -31.10 25.46
N MET A 503 20.54 -31.03 26.65
CA MET A 503 21.98 -31.16 26.87
C MET A 503 22.30 -31.63 28.30
N THR A 504 23.49 -32.19 28.47
CA THR A 504 24.03 -32.55 29.79
C THR A 504 24.79 -31.37 30.39
N GLY A 505 24.48 -30.99 31.63
CA GLY A 505 25.17 -29.89 32.31
C GLY A 505 24.57 -29.48 33.65
N GLU A 506 25.15 -28.41 34.20
CA GLU A 506 24.66 -27.77 35.42
C GLU A 506 23.43 -26.91 35.09
N VAL A 507 22.39 -27.04 35.90
CA VAL A 507 21.16 -26.27 35.78
C VAL A 507 21.34 -24.90 36.43
N VAL A 508 21.06 -23.85 35.67
CA VAL A 508 21.19 -22.46 36.10
C VAL A 508 19.81 -21.79 36.02
N PRO A 509 19.31 -21.19 37.13
CA PRO A 509 18.09 -20.38 37.09
C PRO A 509 18.24 -19.23 36.09
N LEU A 510 17.18 -18.91 35.34
CA LEU A 510 17.25 -17.82 34.36
C LEU A 510 17.68 -16.51 35.01
N GLN A 511 17.24 -16.24 36.24
CA GLN A 511 17.57 -15.02 36.98
C GLN A 511 19.07 -14.85 37.27
N GLU A 512 19.86 -15.91 37.16
CA GLU A 512 21.31 -15.93 37.42
C GLU A 512 22.17 -15.77 36.16
N ILE A 513 21.55 -15.71 34.96
CA ILE A 513 22.30 -15.53 33.72
C ILE A 513 22.55 -14.04 33.43
N ASN A 514 23.68 -13.73 32.80
CA ASN A 514 24.11 -12.36 32.52
C ASN A 514 23.38 -11.71 31.31
N ASP A 515 22.14 -12.11 31.03
CA ASP A 515 21.31 -11.56 29.97
C ASP A 515 19.97 -11.06 30.53
N ALA A 516 19.75 -9.74 30.52
CA ALA A 516 18.55 -9.13 31.09
C ALA A 516 17.25 -9.58 30.40
N THR A 517 17.31 -10.01 29.13
CA THR A 517 16.14 -10.46 28.37
C THR A 517 15.69 -11.84 28.85
N PHE A 518 16.62 -12.76 28.99
CA PHE A 518 16.34 -14.11 29.48
C PHE A 518 16.15 -14.14 31.01
N ALA A 519 16.94 -13.39 31.78
CA ALA A 519 16.82 -13.29 33.23
C ALA A 519 15.52 -12.64 33.70
N GLY A 520 15.00 -11.69 32.91
CA GLY A 520 13.70 -11.07 33.14
C GLY A 520 12.50 -11.89 32.64
N GLU A 521 12.73 -13.10 32.12
CA GLU A 521 11.69 -13.97 31.52
C GLU A 521 10.87 -13.28 30.41
N HIS A 522 11.42 -12.23 29.78
CA HIS A 522 10.71 -11.43 28.77
C HIS A 522 10.44 -12.20 27.47
N MET A 523 11.23 -13.24 27.21
CA MET A 523 11.04 -14.18 26.10
C MET A 523 10.23 -15.42 26.48
N GLY A 524 9.75 -15.50 27.73
CA GLY A 524 9.07 -16.65 28.29
C GLY A 524 9.75 -17.19 29.54
N LYS A 525 9.03 -18.06 30.27
CA LYS A 525 9.56 -18.83 31.39
C LYS A 525 10.41 -19.98 30.88
N GLY A 526 11.37 -20.42 31.69
CA GLY A 526 12.26 -21.51 31.31
C GLY A 526 13.39 -21.71 32.30
N ILE A 527 14.50 -22.26 31.81
CA ILE A 527 15.68 -22.57 32.61
C ILE A 527 16.92 -22.53 31.71
N ALA A 528 18.10 -22.26 32.27
CA ALA A 528 19.34 -22.33 31.51
C ALA A 528 20.18 -23.55 31.92
N ILE A 529 21.04 -24.00 31.01
CA ILE A 529 22.00 -25.07 31.28
C ILE A 529 23.39 -24.55 30.97
N ARG A 530 24.35 -24.76 31.87
CA ARG A 530 25.79 -24.63 31.60
C ARG A 530 26.29 -25.99 31.07
N PRO A 531 26.44 -26.14 29.74
CA PRO A 531 26.70 -27.43 29.12
C PRO A 531 28.10 -27.98 29.47
N THR A 532 28.17 -29.29 29.65
CA THR A 532 29.43 -30.06 29.76
C THR A 532 29.83 -30.74 28.45
N SER A 533 28.94 -30.73 27.46
CA SER A 533 29.15 -31.31 26.13
C SER A 533 28.66 -30.37 25.03
N GLY A 534 29.35 -30.38 23.89
CA GLY A 534 29.11 -29.48 22.76
C GLY A 534 28.02 -29.98 21.82
N ARG A 535 26.88 -30.43 22.34
CA ARG A 535 25.77 -30.93 21.51
C ARG A 535 24.41 -30.64 22.12
N VAL A 536 23.43 -30.46 21.24
CA VAL A 536 22.03 -30.18 21.55
C VAL A 536 21.17 -31.26 20.89
N VAL A 537 20.37 -31.96 21.68
CA VAL A 537 19.35 -32.90 21.22
C VAL A 537 17.94 -32.31 21.35
N SER A 538 16.97 -32.85 20.62
CA SER A 538 15.58 -32.38 20.72
C SER A 538 15.01 -32.65 22.11
N PRO A 539 14.44 -31.64 22.79
CA PRO A 539 13.77 -31.80 24.08
C PRO A 539 12.31 -32.27 23.95
N ILE A 540 11.78 -32.33 22.73
CA ILE A 540 10.37 -32.61 22.42
C ILE A 540 10.21 -33.49 21.17
N ASN A 541 9.01 -34.07 21.00
CA ASN A 541 8.54 -34.60 19.73
C ASN A 541 7.77 -33.49 19.00
N GLY A 542 8.22 -33.11 17.81
CA GLY A 542 7.65 -31.96 17.12
C GLY A 542 8.40 -31.59 15.85
N VAL A 543 8.34 -30.30 15.50
CA VAL A 543 8.93 -29.75 14.29
C VAL A 543 9.97 -28.69 14.63
N VAL A 544 11.07 -28.68 13.90
CA VAL A 544 12.05 -27.59 13.93
C VAL A 544 11.43 -26.37 13.25
N GLN A 545 10.96 -25.42 14.03
CA GLN A 545 10.29 -24.22 13.54
C GLN A 545 11.28 -23.29 12.83
N THR A 546 12.46 -23.12 13.43
CA THR A 546 13.52 -22.32 12.83
C THR A 546 14.89 -22.67 13.41
N ILE A 547 15.90 -22.70 12.55
CA ILE A 547 17.30 -22.67 12.90
C ILE A 547 17.86 -21.37 12.37
N TYR A 548 18.33 -20.51 13.26
CA TYR A 548 18.86 -19.23 12.87
C TYR A 548 20.11 -19.41 11.99
N ARG A 549 20.37 -18.48 11.06
CA ARG A 549 21.48 -18.57 10.09
C ARG A 549 22.85 -18.83 10.74
N THR A 550 23.07 -18.30 11.93
CA THR A 550 24.30 -18.46 12.72
C THR A 550 24.28 -19.69 13.62
N LYS A 551 23.22 -20.52 13.56
CA LYS A 551 23.01 -21.82 14.24
C LYS A 551 23.06 -21.81 15.78
N HIS A 552 23.30 -20.65 16.39
CA HIS A 552 23.30 -20.46 17.84
C HIS A 552 21.92 -20.60 18.48
N ALA A 553 20.82 -20.42 17.74
CA ALA A 553 19.48 -20.47 18.29
C ALA A 553 18.59 -21.40 17.44
N ILE A 554 17.71 -22.13 18.12
CA ILE A 554 16.81 -23.12 17.53
C ILE A 554 15.43 -22.95 18.16
N GLY A 555 14.42 -22.65 17.33
CA GLY A 555 13.01 -22.69 17.70
C GLY A 555 12.40 -24.02 17.32
N LEU A 556 11.70 -24.65 18.24
CA LEU A 556 10.97 -25.91 18.07
C LEU A 556 9.52 -25.71 18.48
N VAL A 557 8.60 -26.44 17.87
CA VAL A 557 7.20 -26.51 18.34
C VAL A 557 6.82 -27.96 18.51
N ASP A 558 6.30 -28.32 19.68
CA ASP A 558 5.85 -29.69 19.91
C ASP A 558 4.54 -30.00 19.16
N ASP A 559 4.20 -31.29 19.06
CA ASP A 559 2.97 -31.73 18.40
C ASP A 559 1.69 -31.17 19.08
N GLN A 560 1.80 -30.57 20.28
CA GLN A 560 0.70 -30.02 21.08
C GLN A 560 0.67 -28.47 21.09
N GLY A 561 1.63 -27.80 20.45
CA GLY A 561 1.71 -26.34 20.33
C GLY A 561 2.63 -25.62 21.31
N VAL A 562 3.38 -26.31 22.18
CA VAL A 562 4.39 -25.69 23.05
C VAL A 562 5.57 -25.23 22.20
N GLU A 563 5.85 -23.93 22.22
CA GLU A 563 6.96 -23.33 21.48
C GLU A 563 8.19 -23.24 22.39
N ILE A 564 9.32 -23.78 21.94
CA ILE A 564 10.57 -23.88 22.70
C ILE A 564 11.70 -23.20 21.93
N LEU A 565 12.40 -22.29 22.60
CA LEU A 565 13.62 -21.68 22.11
C LEU A 565 14.84 -22.22 22.88
N ILE A 566 15.80 -22.78 22.16
CA ILE A 566 17.12 -23.15 22.66
C ILE A 566 18.12 -22.10 22.14
N HIS A 567 18.79 -21.39 23.03
CA HIS A 567 19.75 -20.34 22.66
C HIS A 567 21.16 -20.65 23.18
N ILE A 568 22.03 -21.21 22.34
CA ILE A 568 23.36 -21.71 22.70
C ILE A 568 24.33 -20.55 22.95
N GLY A 569 24.58 -20.26 24.23
CA GLY A 569 25.51 -19.23 24.68
C GLY A 569 25.01 -17.80 24.44
N GLN A 570 25.50 -16.87 25.26
CA GLN A 570 25.15 -15.45 25.13
C GLN A 570 26.02 -14.77 24.07
N ASP A 571 25.41 -13.92 23.23
CA ASP A 571 26.08 -13.17 22.16
C ASP A 571 26.84 -14.00 21.09
N THR A 572 26.72 -15.33 21.11
CA THR A 572 27.35 -16.26 20.15
C THR A 572 26.89 -16.06 18.71
N VAL A 573 25.80 -15.31 18.47
CA VAL A 573 25.42 -14.81 17.15
C VAL A 573 26.58 -14.05 16.45
N GLN A 574 27.44 -13.39 17.22
CA GLN A 574 28.59 -12.64 16.72
C GLN A 574 29.67 -13.53 16.11
N LEU A 575 29.70 -14.83 16.44
CA LEU A 575 30.56 -15.83 15.81
C LEU A 575 30.14 -16.14 14.36
N LYS A 576 28.99 -15.61 13.90
CA LYS A 576 28.51 -15.72 12.51
C LYS A 576 28.42 -17.18 12.01
N GLY A 577 28.14 -18.12 12.91
CA GLY A 577 28.03 -19.55 12.63
C GLY A 577 29.35 -20.32 12.62
N GLN A 578 30.47 -19.68 12.97
CA GLN A 578 31.72 -20.40 13.27
C GLN A 578 31.53 -21.24 14.53
N HIS A 579 32.16 -22.42 14.55
CA HIS A 579 32.08 -23.39 15.67
C HIS A 579 30.72 -24.08 15.86
N PHE A 580 29.77 -23.94 14.92
CA PHE A 580 28.47 -24.62 14.96
C PHE A 580 28.20 -25.48 13.71
N THR A 581 27.75 -26.71 13.95
CA THR A 581 27.31 -27.67 12.93
C THR A 581 25.87 -28.08 13.20
N ALA A 582 24.94 -27.69 12.32
CA ALA A 582 23.54 -28.09 12.42
C ALA A 582 23.32 -29.41 11.66
N HIS A 583 22.53 -30.30 12.26
CA HIS A 583 22.18 -31.63 11.73
C HIS A 583 20.72 -31.73 11.25
N VAL A 584 19.93 -30.70 11.51
CA VAL A 584 18.53 -30.55 11.07
C VAL A 584 18.35 -29.24 10.31
N LYS A 585 17.18 -29.06 9.68
CA LYS A 585 16.78 -27.88 8.91
C LYS A 585 15.37 -27.43 9.31
N ASP A 586 15.01 -26.19 8.97
CA ASP A 586 13.67 -25.66 9.15
C ASP A 586 12.63 -26.58 8.50
N GLY A 587 11.62 -26.97 9.28
CA GLY A 587 10.55 -27.88 8.87
C GLY A 587 10.84 -29.38 9.11
N ASP A 588 12.05 -29.77 9.51
CA ASP A 588 12.34 -31.16 9.84
C ASP A 588 11.56 -31.60 11.09
N ARG A 589 11.04 -32.83 11.07
CA ARG A 589 10.38 -33.43 12.24
C ARG A 589 11.43 -34.11 13.12
N VAL A 590 11.34 -33.88 14.43
CA VAL A 590 12.30 -34.37 15.43
C VAL A 590 11.59 -35.11 16.56
N SER A 591 12.24 -36.12 17.10
CA SER A 591 11.84 -36.87 18.30
C SER A 591 12.78 -36.56 19.46
N VAL A 592 12.30 -36.72 20.70
CA VAL A 592 13.11 -36.49 21.91
C VAL A 592 14.43 -37.27 21.83
N GLY A 593 15.55 -36.56 21.84
CA GLY A 593 16.90 -37.12 21.73
C GLY A 593 17.56 -37.09 20.35
N ASP A 594 16.85 -36.66 19.31
CA ASP A 594 17.45 -36.49 17.98
C ASP A 594 18.48 -35.36 18.01
N LEU A 595 19.64 -35.56 17.37
CA LEU A 595 20.72 -34.56 17.35
C LEU A 595 20.34 -33.36 16.48
N ILE A 596 20.34 -32.16 17.05
CA ILE A 596 19.96 -30.91 16.36
C ILE A 596 21.21 -30.11 15.96
N VAL A 597 22.09 -29.81 16.92
CA VAL A 597 23.30 -28.99 16.70
C VAL A 597 24.47 -29.55 17.50
N GLU A 598 25.66 -29.53 16.91
CA GLU A 598 26.94 -29.68 17.59
C GLU A 598 27.71 -28.36 17.55
N PHE A 599 28.46 -28.08 18.62
CA PHE A 599 29.25 -26.88 18.75
C PHE A 599 30.54 -27.10 19.55
N ASP A 600 31.58 -26.34 19.23
CA ASP A 600 32.88 -26.43 19.92
C ASP A 600 32.89 -25.52 21.16
N LEU A 601 32.68 -26.13 22.34
CA LEU A 601 32.69 -25.44 23.63
C LEU A 601 33.98 -24.66 23.88
N GLN A 602 35.13 -25.27 23.60
CA GLN A 602 36.42 -24.69 23.92
C GLN A 602 36.69 -23.48 23.03
N ALA A 603 36.39 -23.60 21.74
CA ALA A 603 36.55 -22.50 20.80
C ALA A 603 35.62 -21.31 21.11
N ILE A 604 34.38 -21.56 21.57
CA ILE A 604 33.45 -20.49 21.97
C ILE A 604 33.98 -19.74 23.20
N ILE A 605 34.51 -20.46 24.19
CA ILE A 605 35.11 -19.87 25.40
C ILE A 605 36.38 -19.08 25.04
N GLU A 606 37.24 -19.62 24.18
CA GLU A 606 38.45 -18.94 23.69
C GLU A 606 38.14 -17.68 22.88
N ALA A 607 37.02 -17.66 22.17
CA ALA A 607 36.50 -16.48 21.48
C ALA A 607 35.87 -15.44 22.43
N GLY A 608 35.80 -15.72 23.74
CA GLY A 608 35.36 -14.79 24.78
C GLY A 608 33.85 -14.80 25.06
N TYR A 609 33.12 -15.83 24.63
CA TYR A 609 31.66 -15.93 24.81
C TYR A 609 31.28 -16.95 25.88
N GLU A 610 30.17 -16.71 26.60
CA GLU A 610 29.63 -17.65 27.58
C GLU A 610 28.78 -18.73 26.88
N THR A 611 28.86 -19.97 27.36
CA THR A 611 28.17 -21.14 26.78
C THR A 611 26.87 -21.51 27.50
N VAL A 612 26.49 -20.77 28.54
CA VAL A 612 25.21 -20.95 29.23
C VAL A 612 24.08 -20.79 28.24
N THR A 613 23.23 -21.80 28.17
CA THR A 613 22.23 -21.96 27.12
C THR A 613 20.82 -21.91 27.70
N PRO A 614 20.07 -20.80 27.51
CA PRO A 614 18.67 -20.71 27.90
C PRO A 614 17.77 -21.63 27.07
N ILE A 615 16.87 -22.34 27.76
CA ILE A 615 15.80 -23.18 27.23
C ILE A 615 14.47 -22.56 27.67
N ILE A 616 13.75 -21.93 26.74
CA ILE A 616 12.62 -21.03 27.02
C ILE A 616 11.35 -21.52 26.35
N VAL A 617 10.22 -21.44 27.06
CA VAL A 617 8.88 -21.63 26.48
C VAL A 617 8.35 -20.28 25.99
N THR A 618 8.37 -20.02 24.69
CA THR A 618 8.14 -18.67 24.14
C THR A 618 6.67 -18.23 24.20
N ASN A 619 5.74 -19.17 24.16
CA ASN A 619 4.31 -18.94 24.32
C ASN A 619 3.80 -19.21 25.76
N THR A 620 4.62 -18.91 26.78
CA THR A 620 4.28 -19.09 28.20
C THR A 620 2.91 -18.51 28.59
N ALA A 621 2.48 -17.40 27.96
CA ALA A 621 1.22 -16.73 28.28
C ALA A 621 -0.04 -17.56 27.94
N ASP A 622 0.11 -18.60 27.12
CA ASP A 622 -0.99 -19.49 26.73
C ASP A 622 -1.23 -20.61 27.75
N TYR A 623 -0.40 -20.70 28.80
CA TYR A 623 -0.39 -21.78 29.78
C TYR A 623 -0.57 -21.25 31.21
N LEU A 624 -1.07 -22.08 32.12
CA LEU A 624 -1.27 -21.71 33.53
C LEU A 624 0.06 -21.48 34.26
N ASP A 625 1.04 -22.37 34.04
CA ASP A 625 2.37 -22.20 34.61
C ASP A 625 3.43 -23.01 33.85
N VAL A 626 4.70 -22.61 34.03
CA VAL A 626 5.88 -23.30 33.50
C VAL A 626 6.84 -23.52 34.66
N VAL A 627 7.02 -24.78 35.05
CA VAL A 627 7.78 -25.17 36.24
C VAL A 627 9.08 -25.84 35.84
N ALA A 628 10.19 -25.17 36.17
CA ALA A 628 11.55 -25.68 36.02
C ALA A 628 11.86 -26.81 37.01
N THR A 629 12.77 -27.72 36.63
CA THR A 629 13.31 -28.74 37.53
C THR A 629 14.08 -28.12 38.71
N THR A 630 14.08 -28.81 39.86
CA THR A 630 14.88 -28.42 41.04
C THR A 630 16.22 -29.16 41.11
N ASN A 631 16.48 -30.06 40.17
CA ASN A 631 17.76 -30.75 40.06
C ASN A 631 18.87 -29.75 39.68
N ARG A 632 20.04 -29.87 40.31
CA ARG A 632 21.21 -29.02 40.02
C ARG A 632 21.98 -29.45 38.78
N GLU A 633 21.84 -30.71 38.37
CA GLU A 633 22.48 -31.28 37.20
C GLU A 633 21.44 -32.10 36.43
N VAL A 634 21.56 -32.11 35.10
CA VAL A 634 20.70 -32.88 34.18
C VAL A 634 21.55 -33.55 33.12
N GLN A 635 21.13 -34.74 32.70
CA GLN A 635 21.62 -35.42 31.50
C GLN A 635 20.66 -35.15 30.32
N GLU A 636 21.14 -35.34 29.09
CA GLU A 636 20.27 -35.38 27.91
C GLU A 636 19.06 -36.29 28.17
N LYS A 637 17.85 -35.80 27.85
CA LYS A 637 16.55 -36.46 28.03
C LYS A 637 16.00 -36.51 29.46
N ASP A 638 16.72 -36.03 30.46
CA ASP A 638 16.16 -35.86 31.80
C ASP A 638 15.03 -34.84 31.77
N LYS A 639 14.09 -34.94 32.71
CA LYS A 639 12.99 -33.98 32.81
C LYS A 639 13.53 -32.60 33.20
N LEU A 640 13.31 -31.60 32.36
CA LEU A 640 13.84 -30.24 32.53
C LEU A 640 12.76 -29.23 32.93
N VAL A 641 11.66 -29.18 32.18
CA VAL A 641 10.55 -28.22 32.40
C VAL A 641 9.21 -28.95 32.27
N THR A 642 8.25 -28.59 33.13
CA THR A 642 6.84 -29.02 33.00
C THR A 642 5.97 -27.82 32.69
N VAL A 643 5.26 -27.84 31.57
CA VAL A 643 4.25 -26.84 31.21
C VAL A 643 2.88 -27.33 31.64
N ILE A 644 2.13 -26.50 32.36
CA ILE A 644 0.80 -26.79 32.88
C ILE A 644 -0.21 -26.09 31.97
N GLY A 645 -1.04 -26.87 31.30
CA GLY A 645 -2.04 -26.43 30.32
C GLY A 645 -3.18 -25.60 30.88
#